data_AF-A0A1H8WLV4-F1
#
_entry.id   AF-A0A1H8WLV4-F1
#
_cell.length_a   1.000
_cell.length_b   1.000
_cell.length_c   1.000
_cell.angle_alpha   90.00
_cell.angle_beta   90.00
_cell.angle_gamma   90.00
#
_symmetry.space_group_name_H-M   'P 1'
#
loop_
_entity.id
_entity.type
_entity.pdbx_description
1 polymer ?
#
loop_
_entity_poly.entity_id
_entity_poly.type
_entity_poly.pdbx_seq_one_letter_code
_entity_poly.pdbx_strand_id
1 'polypeptide(L)'
;MGDVPAGLYEHLVTERLGVSLAGLPEELTQLSALDPGDAHVALTRHVAQAAAKALQSAGGSDSDAAVRQAELANRIVNAIRGLMSDTTVDDEAIRTPPRTLLAIADPSGAPGPPAFPRRPDIPLSTSALLVNGPNEPRIGNEVQREFASADDVDLLCAFIKWRGLLLIEDAVRRLVARGGRLRVITTTYMGATDQRALDRLVELGAEVKVSYETRTTRLHAKAWLFHRSTGLSTAYVGSSNLSHTAMHDGLEWNVRLSSVEQAHLLTTFEETFASYWADPSFETYEPARDGDRLRQALNAEKGGPSDLPIQITSLDVRPFGYQREILDKLDAERNVHQRWRNLVVMATGTGKTVVSALDYRRLRAAGTVESVLFIAHREELLTQSLSTFRHVLRQGDFGELFVGGQRPREWTQVFASVQSLSHLSLDELDPTRFDLVVVDEFHHAEAATYRRLLEHLKPKVLLGLTATPERADGSDVRSWFDGQTAVELRLWEALEQGLLAPFQYFGIHDDVALDQLRWRRGRGYDVAELTNVYTGDDHRVRLVLQAVQDKVENPHRMRALGFCVSVQHAAYMAEKFTAAGIPSRAVTATSSREERKAALDALRDRTVNVLFAVDLFNEGLDIPAVDTVLFLRPTESATVFLQQLGRGLRLAEDKPCLTVLDFIGAQHKEFRFDLRFRALTGSSRRGLQRDVEVGFPRLPAGCHIKLDRVAEQVVLDNIKQSLTVSWKGLISEARQAEQPSLAQFLDETGIELEDLYRGSGRSWLDLKRAAGWDAAAPGPDDERLRAAFGRMLHVDDDERLRFIRAAASGGEVADGERFSRLAAMLHFSLWGARTPFSSVETALARLLADRARADELGELTSVLHDRIERVTPAVEVSGARPLHVHARYSREEALAAFGLRDLNGTWGSGVKWVPSDQADVFFVTLLKTETHFSPTTMYADRAISPTLFQWESQNATAERSPTGQRYINHREMGTSVHLFVRESKTADGTLGTPPYLYAGPVSYVSHTGERPMRILWELAHALPADVFHTAKVA
;
A
#
# COMPACT_ATOMS: atom_id res chain seq x y z
N MET A 1 1.81 -18.02 48.55
CA MET A 1 2.29 -18.56 47.25
C MET A 1 3.27 -17.54 46.72
N GLY A 2 4.56 -17.91 46.60
CA GLY A 2 5.64 -16.99 46.24
C GLY A 2 5.53 -16.43 44.83
N ASP A 3 6.28 -15.37 44.54
CA ASP A 3 6.38 -14.64 43.25
C ASP A 3 6.86 -15.52 42.05
N VAL A 4 6.94 -16.84 42.19
CA VAL A 4 7.36 -17.78 41.12
C VAL A 4 6.12 -18.48 40.54
N PRO A 5 5.73 -18.20 39.29
CA PRO A 5 4.57 -18.83 38.64
C PRO A 5 4.70 -20.37 38.54
N ALA A 6 3.59 -21.10 38.55
CA ALA A 6 3.63 -22.53 38.23
C ALA A 6 3.86 -22.75 36.72
N GLY A 7 4.76 -23.67 36.35
CA GLY A 7 5.08 -23.96 34.94
C GLY A 7 6.38 -24.76 34.75
N LEU A 8 6.76 -24.95 33.49
CA LEU A 8 8.05 -25.55 33.12
C LEU A 8 9.14 -24.48 33.07
N TYR A 9 10.33 -24.81 33.57
CA TYR A 9 11.49 -23.92 33.62
C TYR A 9 12.74 -24.63 33.07
N GLU A 10 13.53 -23.91 32.26
CA GLU A 10 14.85 -24.35 31.76
C GLU A 10 15.93 -23.28 32.03
N HIS A 11 15.86 -22.64 33.20
CA HIS A 11 16.78 -21.59 33.61
C HIS A 11 17.78 -22.10 34.65
N LEU A 12 18.99 -21.54 34.63
CA LEU A 12 19.92 -21.73 35.74
C LEU A 12 19.33 -21.13 37.02
N VAL A 13 19.41 -21.89 38.12
CA VAL A 13 19.07 -21.38 39.44
C VAL A 13 20.13 -20.37 39.86
N THR A 14 19.81 -19.08 39.65
CA THR A 14 20.63 -17.97 40.14
C THR A 14 20.45 -17.77 41.64
N GLU A 15 21.37 -17.08 42.32
CA GLU A 15 21.23 -16.71 43.74
C GLU A 15 19.87 -16.06 44.05
N ARG A 16 19.43 -15.13 43.19
CA ARG A 16 18.13 -14.46 43.33
C ARG A 16 16.96 -15.45 43.23
N LEU A 17 17.00 -16.36 42.25
CA LEU A 17 15.95 -17.37 42.08
C LEU A 17 15.98 -18.40 43.22
N GLY A 18 17.17 -18.79 43.68
CA GLY A 18 17.36 -19.67 44.84
C GLY A 18 16.69 -19.12 46.09
N VAL A 19 16.84 -17.81 46.36
CA VAL A 19 16.14 -17.14 47.48
C VAL A 19 14.62 -17.18 47.30
N SER A 20 14.10 -16.99 46.09
CA SER A 20 12.66 -17.11 45.81
C SER A 20 12.13 -18.53 45.93
N LEU A 21 12.94 -19.54 45.57
CA LEU A 21 12.60 -20.96 45.67
C LEU A 21 12.66 -21.47 47.12
N ALA A 22 13.52 -20.90 47.97
CA ALA A 22 13.65 -21.29 49.38
C ALA A 22 12.36 -21.10 50.21
N GLY A 23 11.42 -20.28 49.73
CA GLY A 23 10.09 -20.10 50.33
C GLY A 23 9.03 -21.11 49.86
N LEU A 24 9.37 -22.02 48.94
CA LEU A 24 8.46 -23.05 48.42
C LEU A 24 8.79 -24.42 49.04
N PRO A 25 7.78 -25.25 49.34
CA PRO A 25 7.99 -26.66 49.69
C PRO A 25 8.79 -27.38 48.59
N GLU A 26 9.79 -28.18 48.99
CA GLU A 26 10.69 -28.90 48.08
C GLU A 26 9.92 -29.84 47.12
N GLU A 27 8.79 -30.41 47.57
CA GLU A 27 7.88 -31.25 46.78
C GLU A 27 7.25 -30.52 45.58
N LEU A 28 7.23 -29.18 45.59
CA LEU A 28 6.70 -28.35 44.51
C LEU A 28 7.77 -27.89 43.52
N THR A 29 9.03 -28.28 43.73
CA THR A 29 10.18 -27.88 42.91
C THR A 29 10.87 -29.09 42.30
N GLN A 30 11.07 -29.08 40.98
CA GLN A 30 11.84 -30.11 40.27
C GLN A 30 13.13 -29.48 39.73
N LEU A 31 14.27 -29.93 40.24
CA LEU A 31 15.61 -29.46 39.84
C LEU A 31 16.44 -30.63 39.32
N SER A 32 17.25 -30.38 38.29
CA SER A 32 18.23 -31.33 37.75
C SER A 32 19.64 -30.74 37.79
N ALA A 33 20.66 -31.60 37.87
CA ALA A 33 22.04 -31.19 37.68
C ALA A 33 22.30 -30.85 36.19
N LEU A 34 23.23 -29.95 35.92
CA LEU A 34 23.68 -29.69 34.55
C LEU A 34 24.47 -30.89 34.02
N ASP A 35 24.19 -31.30 32.79
CA ASP A 35 24.98 -32.31 32.07
C ASP A 35 26.40 -31.75 31.79
N PRO A 36 27.48 -32.41 32.22
CA PRO A 36 28.85 -31.97 31.93
C PRO A 36 29.16 -31.76 30.43
N GLY A 37 28.52 -32.53 29.54
CA GLY A 37 28.70 -32.40 28.09
C GLY A 37 28.12 -31.10 27.53
N ASP A 38 26.98 -30.66 28.08
CA ASP A 38 26.20 -29.51 27.56
C ASP A 38 26.21 -28.29 28.50
N ALA A 39 26.83 -28.38 29.68
CA ALA A 39 26.86 -27.32 30.69
C ALA A 39 27.39 -25.99 30.12
N HIS A 40 28.36 -26.06 29.21
CA HIS A 40 28.93 -24.91 28.54
C HIS A 40 27.88 -24.10 27.75
N VAL A 41 26.85 -24.74 27.16
CA VAL A 41 25.77 -24.06 26.42
C VAL A 41 24.90 -23.22 27.36
N ALA A 42 24.45 -23.82 28.47
CA ALA A 42 23.60 -23.15 29.46
C ALA A 42 24.33 -21.98 30.14
N LEU A 43 25.60 -22.18 30.49
CA LEU A 43 26.46 -21.14 31.10
C LEU A 43 26.76 -20.01 30.11
N THR A 44 27.05 -20.32 28.85
CA THR A 44 27.29 -19.31 27.80
C THR A 44 26.04 -18.46 27.59
N ARG A 45 24.84 -19.07 27.53
CA ARG A 45 23.57 -18.33 27.42
C ARG A 45 23.39 -17.34 28.56
N HIS A 46 23.73 -17.73 29.79
CA HIS A 46 23.64 -16.85 30.96
C HIS A 46 24.61 -15.66 30.87
N VAL A 47 25.88 -15.91 30.51
CA VAL A 47 26.89 -14.86 30.32
C VAL A 47 26.51 -13.91 29.18
N ALA A 48 26.05 -14.44 28.05
CA ALA A 48 25.60 -13.66 26.91
C ALA A 48 24.43 -12.73 27.27
N GLN A 49 23.43 -13.22 28.02
CA GLN A 49 22.32 -12.39 28.50
C GLN A 49 22.79 -11.28 29.45
N ALA A 50 23.76 -11.55 30.33
CA ALA A 50 24.33 -10.54 31.23
C ALA A 50 25.13 -9.48 30.45
N ALA A 51 25.97 -9.90 29.50
CA ALA A 51 26.74 -9.02 28.64
C ALA A 51 25.83 -8.15 27.76
N ALA A 52 24.78 -8.72 27.17
CA ALA A 52 23.79 -7.98 26.38
C ALA A 52 23.11 -6.88 27.20
N LYS A 53 22.67 -7.16 28.44
CA LYS A 53 22.09 -6.17 29.36
C LYS A 53 23.08 -5.05 29.71
N ALA A 54 24.34 -5.39 29.93
CA ALA A 54 25.39 -4.40 30.21
C ALA A 54 25.65 -3.49 28.99
N LEU A 55 25.78 -4.06 27.80
CA LEU A 55 25.96 -3.32 26.55
C LEU A 55 24.75 -2.44 26.21
N GLN A 56 23.53 -2.95 26.44
CA GLN A 56 22.29 -2.17 26.26
C GLN A 56 22.23 -0.99 27.22
N SER A 57 22.65 -1.18 28.48
CA SER A 57 22.68 -0.11 29.49
C SER A 57 23.74 0.96 29.18
N ALA A 58 24.84 0.59 28.53
CA ALA A 58 25.89 1.52 28.10
C ALA A 58 25.51 2.33 26.84
N GLY A 59 24.55 1.85 26.05
CA GLY A 59 24.15 2.40 24.75
C GLY A 59 23.16 3.56 24.83
N GLY A 60 23.50 4.66 25.51
CA GLY A 60 22.65 5.85 25.61
C GLY A 60 22.17 6.43 24.27
N SER A 61 21.37 7.50 24.30
CA SER A 61 20.82 8.12 23.07
C SER A 61 21.73 9.18 22.43
N ASP A 62 22.98 9.29 22.86
CA ASP A 62 23.95 10.27 22.38
C ASP A 62 24.84 9.73 21.24
N SER A 63 25.59 10.61 20.57
CA SER A 63 26.49 10.23 19.46
C SER A 63 27.59 9.25 19.86
N ASP A 64 27.94 9.22 21.15
CA ASP A 64 29.09 8.49 21.68
C ASP A 64 28.71 7.12 22.25
N ALA A 65 27.42 6.78 22.24
CA ALA A 65 26.89 5.51 22.74
C ALA A 65 27.58 4.29 22.12
N ALA A 66 27.76 4.29 20.80
CA ALA A 66 28.42 3.20 20.09
C ALA A 66 29.90 3.04 20.47
N VAL A 67 30.59 4.15 20.78
CA VAL A 67 32.00 4.13 21.21
C VAL A 67 32.10 3.51 22.60
N ARG A 68 31.24 3.92 23.54
CA ARG A 68 31.19 3.32 24.90
C ARG A 68 30.85 1.84 24.87
N GLN A 69 29.93 1.44 23.98
CA GLN A 69 29.59 0.03 23.78
C GLN A 69 30.78 -0.76 23.24
N ALA A 70 31.52 -0.23 22.25
CA ALA A 70 32.72 -0.86 21.71
C ALA A 70 33.83 -1.01 22.76
N GLU A 71 34.06 0.03 23.58
CA GLU A 71 35.02 -0.03 24.69
C GLU A 71 34.65 -1.10 25.72
N LEU A 72 33.37 -1.17 26.11
CA LEU A 72 32.87 -2.20 27.03
C LEU A 72 32.99 -3.61 26.43
N ALA A 73 32.65 -3.78 25.15
CA ALA A 73 32.81 -5.04 24.44
C ALA A 73 34.28 -5.48 24.41
N ASN A 74 35.21 -4.59 24.05
CA ASN A 74 36.65 -4.89 24.07
C ASN A 74 37.17 -5.26 25.46
N ARG A 75 36.63 -4.66 26.54
CA ARG A 75 36.97 -5.07 27.92
C ARG A 75 36.50 -6.49 28.23
N ILE A 76 35.32 -6.87 27.79
CA ILE A 76 34.79 -8.24 27.94
C ILE A 76 35.64 -9.22 27.14
N VAL A 77 35.94 -8.91 25.87
CA VAL A 77 36.79 -9.75 25.00
C VAL A 77 38.18 -9.95 25.59
N ASN A 78 38.82 -8.88 26.09
CA ASN A 78 40.13 -8.99 26.73
C ASN A 78 40.11 -9.82 28.02
N ALA A 79 39.02 -9.74 28.80
CA ALA A 79 38.86 -10.57 29.99
C ALA A 79 38.72 -12.06 29.62
N ILE A 80 37.98 -12.38 28.56
CA ILE A 80 37.86 -13.75 28.03
C ILE A 80 39.22 -14.24 27.52
N ARG A 81 39.93 -13.42 26.73
CA ARG A 81 41.26 -13.73 26.20
C ARG A 81 42.25 -14.08 27.32
N GLY A 82 42.21 -13.36 28.45
CA GLY A 82 43.06 -13.64 29.61
C GLY A 82 42.79 -14.99 30.31
N LEU A 83 41.66 -15.64 30.01
CA LEU A 83 41.27 -16.94 30.56
C LEU A 83 41.54 -18.11 29.59
N MET A 84 41.85 -17.84 28.33
CA MET A 84 42.11 -18.88 27.33
C MET A 84 43.57 -19.34 27.37
N SER A 85 43.80 -20.65 27.33
CA SER A 85 45.13 -21.27 27.35
C SER A 85 45.81 -21.33 25.98
N ASP A 86 45.08 -21.05 24.91
CA ASP A 86 45.56 -21.19 23.52
C ASP A 86 45.85 -19.83 22.90
N THR A 87 47.09 -19.62 22.47
CA THR A 87 47.62 -18.32 21.99
C THR A 87 47.38 -18.07 20.49
N THR A 88 46.60 -18.92 19.80
CA THR A 88 46.35 -18.83 18.36
C THR A 88 45.13 -17.98 17.97
N VAL A 89 44.47 -17.33 18.93
CA VAL A 89 43.32 -16.46 18.64
C VAL A 89 43.83 -15.10 18.13
N ASP A 90 43.46 -14.76 16.89
CA ASP A 90 43.79 -13.49 16.24
C ASP A 90 43.28 -12.27 17.03
N ASP A 91 43.76 -11.08 16.70
CA ASP A 91 43.32 -9.84 17.36
C ASP A 91 41.87 -9.48 16.99
N GLU A 92 40.92 -9.97 17.78
CA GLU A 92 39.47 -9.70 17.65
C GLU A 92 39.01 -8.36 18.24
N ALA A 93 39.94 -7.46 18.61
CA ALA A 93 39.56 -6.16 19.17
C ALA A 93 38.77 -5.32 18.15
N ILE A 94 37.61 -4.80 18.57
CA ILE A 94 36.78 -3.92 17.76
C ILE A 94 37.54 -2.61 17.53
N ARG A 95 37.81 -2.28 16.26
CA ARG A 95 38.41 -1.00 15.87
C ARG A 95 37.49 0.18 16.19
N THR A 96 38.07 1.27 16.66
CA THR A 96 37.37 2.53 16.94
C THR A 96 37.65 3.56 15.83
N PRO A 97 36.62 4.25 15.28
CA PRO A 97 35.20 4.06 15.54
C PRO A 97 34.69 2.70 15.03
N PRO A 98 33.71 2.06 15.71
CA PRO A 98 33.17 0.77 15.28
C PRO A 98 32.55 0.89 13.89
N ARG A 99 32.86 -0.07 13.00
CA ARG A 99 32.36 -0.13 11.62
C ARG A 99 32.04 -1.58 11.26
N THR A 100 31.05 -1.77 10.40
CA THR A 100 30.67 -3.09 9.87
C THR A 100 31.12 -3.21 8.42
N LEU A 101 31.80 -4.29 8.06
CA LEU A 101 32.11 -4.61 6.67
C LEU A 101 30.85 -5.15 5.98
N LEU A 102 30.40 -4.49 4.91
CA LEU A 102 29.13 -4.83 4.24
C LEU A 102 29.30 -5.62 2.94
N ALA A 103 30.35 -5.33 2.16
CA ALA A 103 30.67 -6.00 0.90
C ALA A 103 32.11 -5.69 0.46
N ILE A 104 32.67 -6.56 -0.38
CA ILE A 104 33.91 -6.34 -1.14
C ILE A 104 33.57 -6.57 -2.61
N ALA A 105 34.02 -5.70 -3.51
CA ALA A 105 33.82 -5.85 -4.95
C ALA A 105 34.98 -6.61 -5.59
N ASP A 106 34.71 -7.38 -6.64
CA ASP A 106 35.73 -8.06 -7.42
C ASP A 106 36.52 -7.05 -8.27
N PRO A 107 37.86 -6.98 -8.16
CA PRO A 107 38.68 -6.08 -8.96
C PRO A 107 38.70 -6.38 -10.46
N SER A 108 38.18 -7.53 -10.92
CA SER A 108 38.29 -8.01 -12.31
C SER A 108 37.11 -7.66 -13.24
N GLY A 109 36.19 -6.78 -12.82
CA GLY A 109 35.06 -6.33 -13.65
C GLY A 109 35.46 -5.46 -14.86
N ALA A 110 34.63 -5.50 -15.91
CA ALA A 110 34.71 -4.65 -17.12
C ALA A 110 34.98 -3.16 -16.82
N PRO A 111 35.55 -2.37 -17.76
CA PRO A 111 35.88 -0.96 -17.53
C PRO A 111 34.66 -0.16 -17.05
N GLY A 112 34.69 0.24 -15.77
CA GLY A 112 33.62 0.94 -15.07
C GLY A 112 33.87 1.04 -13.56
N PRO A 113 33.06 1.80 -12.81
CA PRO A 113 33.13 1.83 -11.35
C PRO A 113 32.82 0.45 -10.74
N PRO A 114 33.45 0.07 -9.61
CA PRO A 114 33.21 -1.23 -8.97
C PRO A 114 31.75 -1.37 -8.56
N ALA A 115 31.13 -2.47 -8.99
CA ALA A 115 29.74 -2.80 -8.67
C ALA A 115 29.70 -3.76 -7.47
N PHE A 116 28.94 -3.38 -6.43
CA PHE A 116 28.71 -4.24 -5.27
C PHE A 116 27.41 -5.04 -5.45
N PRO A 117 27.34 -6.30 -4.95
CA PRO A 117 26.11 -7.08 -4.99
C PRO A 117 25.03 -6.40 -4.15
N ARG A 118 23.79 -6.43 -4.64
CA ARG A 118 22.62 -5.93 -3.91
C ARG A 118 22.39 -6.81 -2.67
N ARG A 119 22.23 -6.19 -1.49
CA ARG A 119 21.99 -6.90 -0.23
C ARG A 119 20.49 -7.15 0.00
N PRO A 120 20.11 -8.25 0.70
CA PRO A 120 18.75 -8.44 1.22
C PRO A 120 18.33 -7.33 2.18
N ASP A 121 17.02 -7.11 2.36
CA ASP A 121 16.50 -6.13 3.34
C ASP A 121 16.78 -6.58 4.78
N ILE A 122 16.74 -7.90 5.01
CA ILE A 122 17.08 -8.51 6.30
C ILE A 122 18.62 -8.69 6.36
N PRO A 123 19.29 -8.20 7.42
CA PRO A 123 20.73 -8.39 7.57
C PRO A 123 21.15 -9.87 7.47
N LEU A 124 22.23 -10.15 6.75
CA LEU A 124 22.73 -11.53 6.58
C LEU A 124 23.01 -12.24 7.92
N SER A 125 23.34 -11.48 8.96
CA SER A 125 23.60 -11.97 10.31
C SER A 125 22.35 -12.36 11.11
N THR A 126 21.13 -12.01 10.67
CA THR A 126 19.94 -12.04 11.52
C THR A 126 18.86 -12.99 11.01
N SER A 127 18.33 -13.83 11.89
CA SER A 127 17.18 -14.70 11.61
C SER A 127 15.88 -13.91 11.73
N ALA A 128 14.87 -14.28 10.94
CA ALA A 128 13.61 -13.55 10.92
C ALA A 128 12.45 -14.49 10.57
N LEU A 129 11.26 -14.18 11.09
CA LEU A 129 10.02 -14.71 10.56
C LEU A 129 9.52 -13.75 9.48
N LEU A 130 9.27 -14.26 8.28
CA LEU A 130 8.67 -13.53 7.17
C LEU A 130 7.23 -14.00 7.04
N VAL A 131 6.31 -13.06 7.15
CA VAL A 131 4.92 -13.24 6.73
C VAL A 131 4.67 -12.31 5.54
N ASN A 132 3.91 -12.75 4.54
CA ASN A 132 3.61 -11.91 3.37
C ASN A 132 2.59 -10.82 3.75
N GLY A 133 3.00 -9.84 4.56
CA GLY A 133 2.20 -8.68 4.98
C GLY A 133 2.46 -7.43 4.13
N PRO A 134 1.56 -6.42 4.17
CA PRO A 134 1.84 -5.09 3.62
C PRO A 134 3.09 -4.51 4.28
N ASN A 135 3.98 -3.84 3.55
CA ASN A 135 5.24 -3.26 4.07
C ASN A 135 6.25 -4.22 4.72
N GLU A 136 6.00 -5.55 4.75
CA GLU A 136 6.99 -6.55 5.17
C GLU A 136 7.85 -7.05 3.99
N PRO A 137 9.11 -7.48 4.22
CA PRO A 137 9.93 -8.10 3.19
C PRO A 137 9.25 -9.37 2.66
N ARG A 138 8.81 -9.34 1.40
CA ARG A 138 8.23 -10.52 0.74
C ARG A 138 9.32 -11.53 0.42
N ILE A 139 9.05 -12.81 0.68
CA ILE A 139 10.02 -13.88 0.41
C ILE A 139 10.49 -13.86 -1.05
N GLY A 140 9.62 -13.59 -2.03
CA GLY A 140 10.03 -13.54 -3.43
C GLY A 140 11.11 -12.49 -3.72
N ASN A 141 10.96 -11.29 -3.15
CA ASN A 141 11.94 -10.21 -3.30
C ASN A 141 13.23 -10.51 -2.53
N GLU A 142 13.13 -11.07 -1.32
CA GLU A 142 14.29 -11.44 -0.52
C GLU A 142 15.08 -12.56 -1.21
N VAL A 143 14.43 -13.61 -1.70
CA VAL A 143 15.07 -14.69 -2.49
C VAL A 143 15.85 -14.10 -3.68
N GLN A 144 15.26 -13.20 -4.48
CA GLN A 144 15.97 -12.56 -5.59
C GLN A 144 17.23 -11.79 -5.15
N ARG A 145 17.20 -11.15 -3.98
CA ARG A 145 18.36 -10.42 -3.44
C ARG A 145 19.40 -11.35 -2.84
N GLU A 146 18.98 -12.44 -2.22
CA GLU A 146 19.87 -13.51 -1.75
C GLU A 146 20.65 -14.11 -2.94
N PHE A 147 19.98 -14.35 -4.08
CA PHE A 147 20.60 -14.72 -5.35
C PHE A 147 21.63 -13.72 -5.87
N ALA A 148 21.65 -12.45 -5.46
CA ALA A 148 22.65 -11.50 -5.96
C ALA A 148 24.02 -11.68 -5.30
N SER A 149 24.07 -12.34 -4.14
CA SER A 149 25.28 -12.49 -3.31
C SER A 149 25.63 -13.94 -2.95
N ALA A 150 24.78 -14.91 -3.32
CA ALA A 150 25.05 -16.33 -3.13
C ALA A 150 26.09 -16.86 -4.13
N ASP A 151 26.94 -17.77 -3.69
CA ASP A 151 27.87 -18.50 -4.55
C ASP A 151 27.16 -19.71 -5.17
N ASP A 152 26.39 -20.45 -4.37
CA ASP A 152 25.56 -21.58 -4.80
C ASP A 152 24.19 -21.52 -4.12
N VAL A 153 23.18 -22.15 -4.74
CA VAL A 153 21.81 -22.17 -4.24
C VAL A 153 21.23 -23.58 -4.31
N ASP A 154 20.67 -24.02 -3.19
CA ASP A 154 19.93 -25.27 -3.08
C ASP A 154 18.44 -24.98 -2.85
N LEU A 155 17.58 -25.57 -3.68
CA LEU A 155 16.14 -25.44 -3.62
C LEU A 155 15.52 -26.82 -3.38
N LEU A 156 14.84 -26.96 -2.25
CA LEU A 156 13.97 -28.10 -1.95
C LEU A 156 12.53 -27.61 -2.03
N CYS A 157 11.79 -28.00 -3.06
CA CYS A 157 10.44 -27.46 -3.27
C CYS A 157 9.48 -28.53 -3.76
N ALA A 158 8.36 -28.70 -3.05
CA ALA A 158 7.34 -29.66 -3.44
C ALA A 158 6.70 -29.31 -4.78
N PHE A 159 6.35 -28.03 -5.00
CA PHE A 159 5.67 -27.57 -6.22
C PHE A 159 6.43 -26.45 -6.90
N ILE A 160 6.67 -26.60 -8.20
CA ILE A 160 7.29 -25.56 -9.03
C ILE A 160 6.31 -25.15 -10.13
N LYS A 161 5.91 -23.88 -10.12
CA LYS A 161 4.95 -23.32 -11.08
C LYS A 161 5.64 -22.40 -12.08
N TRP A 162 5.15 -22.37 -13.31
CA TRP A 162 5.68 -21.51 -14.39
C TRP A 162 5.74 -20.04 -13.95
N ARG A 163 4.65 -19.53 -13.36
CA ARG A 163 4.57 -18.15 -12.88
C ARG A 163 5.51 -17.86 -11.70
N GLY A 164 5.86 -18.85 -10.90
CA GLY A 164 6.85 -18.70 -9.83
C GLY A 164 8.27 -18.59 -10.40
N LEU A 165 8.60 -19.42 -11.40
CA LEU A 165 9.91 -19.40 -12.06
C LEU A 165 10.19 -18.05 -12.74
N LEU A 166 9.19 -17.45 -13.40
CA LEU A 166 9.34 -16.15 -14.07
C LEU A 166 9.84 -15.04 -13.11
N LEU A 167 9.59 -15.17 -11.80
CA LEU A 167 10.06 -14.23 -10.79
C LEU A 167 11.57 -14.33 -10.54
N ILE A 168 12.18 -15.50 -10.71
CA ILE A 168 13.59 -15.73 -10.38
C ILE A 168 14.47 -16.00 -11.61
N GLU A 169 13.89 -16.11 -12.81
CA GLU A 169 14.60 -16.48 -14.04
C GLU A 169 15.88 -15.66 -14.28
N ASP A 170 15.80 -14.34 -14.15
CA ASP A 170 16.97 -13.46 -14.33
C ASP A 170 18.03 -13.65 -13.23
N ALA A 171 17.59 -13.97 -12.01
CA ALA A 171 18.46 -14.22 -10.88
C ALA A 171 19.25 -15.54 -11.07
N VAL A 172 18.57 -16.59 -11.55
CA VAL A 172 19.19 -17.87 -11.92
C VAL A 172 20.19 -17.67 -13.06
N ARG A 173 19.79 -16.95 -14.13
CA ARG A 173 20.68 -16.65 -15.26
C ARG A 173 21.96 -15.93 -14.81
N ARG A 174 21.85 -14.97 -13.90
CA ARG A 174 23.00 -14.23 -13.34
C ARG A 174 23.86 -15.09 -12.41
N LEU A 175 23.27 -16.03 -11.66
CA LEU A 175 24.01 -17.00 -10.84
C LEU A 175 24.86 -17.92 -11.69
N VAL A 176 24.28 -18.50 -12.73
CA VAL A 176 25.02 -19.39 -13.64
C VAL A 176 26.09 -18.62 -14.42
N ALA A 177 25.80 -17.39 -14.85
CA ALA A 177 26.77 -16.54 -15.55
C ALA A 177 28.01 -16.17 -14.71
N ARG A 178 27.89 -16.13 -13.37
CA ARG A 178 29.03 -15.91 -12.46
C ARG A 178 29.70 -17.20 -11.98
N GLY A 179 29.31 -18.36 -12.52
CA GLY A 179 29.89 -19.67 -12.21
C GLY A 179 29.27 -20.40 -11.01
N GLY A 180 28.19 -19.86 -10.43
CA GLY A 180 27.47 -20.50 -9.33
C GLY A 180 26.46 -21.55 -9.80
N ARG A 181 26.05 -22.45 -8.92
CA ARG A 181 25.13 -23.56 -9.25
C ARG A 181 23.78 -23.41 -8.56
N LEU A 182 22.73 -23.87 -9.25
CA LEU A 182 21.40 -24.05 -8.68
C LEU A 182 21.04 -25.53 -8.71
N ARG A 183 20.87 -26.14 -7.53
CA ARG A 183 20.40 -27.52 -7.38
C ARG A 183 18.95 -27.53 -6.91
N VAL A 184 18.09 -28.25 -7.62
CA VAL A 184 16.64 -28.28 -7.36
C VAL A 184 16.18 -29.71 -7.12
N ILE A 185 15.57 -29.96 -5.97
CA ILE A 185 14.86 -31.20 -5.66
C ILE A 185 13.36 -30.93 -5.64
N THR A 186 12.60 -31.72 -6.40
CA THR A 186 11.13 -31.62 -6.48
C THR A 186 10.47 -33.01 -6.56
N THR A 187 9.14 -33.06 -6.53
CA THR A 187 8.35 -34.30 -6.63
C THR A 187 7.18 -34.16 -7.61
N THR A 188 6.64 -35.28 -8.09
CA THR A 188 5.38 -35.34 -8.85
C THR A 188 4.13 -35.44 -7.98
N TYR A 189 4.30 -35.53 -6.65
CA TYR A 189 3.20 -35.60 -5.68
C TYR A 189 2.13 -34.52 -5.93
N MET A 190 0.84 -34.89 -5.90
CA MET A 190 -0.33 -34.04 -6.21
C MET A 190 -0.41 -33.47 -7.63
N GLY A 191 0.54 -33.78 -8.52
CA GLY A 191 0.51 -33.30 -9.91
C GLY A 191 0.60 -31.78 -10.05
N ALA A 192 1.03 -31.08 -8.99
CA ALA A 192 0.99 -29.62 -8.93
C ALA A 192 2.21 -28.93 -9.57
N THR A 193 3.26 -29.64 -9.95
CA THR A 193 4.41 -29.04 -10.65
C THR A 193 4.12 -28.86 -12.14
N ASP A 194 4.54 -27.74 -12.72
CA ASP A 194 4.40 -27.48 -14.15
C ASP A 194 5.67 -27.96 -14.89
N GLN A 195 5.52 -28.90 -15.83
CA GLN A 195 6.65 -29.43 -16.60
C GLN A 195 7.45 -28.33 -17.31
N ARG A 196 6.76 -27.35 -17.91
CA ARG A 196 7.40 -26.20 -18.60
C ARG A 196 8.37 -25.46 -17.69
N ALA A 197 8.09 -25.38 -16.39
CA ALA A 197 8.96 -24.72 -15.43
C ALA A 197 10.24 -25.53 -15.16
N LEU A 198 10.14 -26.86 -15.06
CA LEU A 198 11.32 -27.70 -14.91
C LEU A 198 12.20 -27.68 -16.16
N ASP A 199 11.58 -27.74 -17.34
CA ASP A 199 12.30 -27.67 -18.62
C ASP A 199 13.12 -26.37 -18.70
N ARG A 200 12.49 -25.23 -18.35
CA ARG A 200 13.16 -23.93 -18.36
C ARG A 200 14.25 -23.80 -17.30
N LEU A 201 14.10 -24.41 -16.12
CA LEU A 201 15.17 -24.44 -15.11
C LEU A 201 16.41 -25.16 -15.65
N VAL A 202 16.24 -26.30 -16.31
CA VAL A 202 17.35 -27.04 -16.93
C VAL A 202 17.98 -26.23 -18.07
N GLU A 203 17.18 -25.57 -18.92
CA GLU A 203 17.69 -24.66 -19.96
C GLU A 203 18.52 -23.50 -19.41
N LEU A 204 18.18 -23.00 -18.22
CA LEU A 204 18.94 -21.94 -17.54
C LEU A 204 20.24 -22.43 -16.90
N GLY A 205 20.49 -23.74 -16.89
CA GLY A 205 21.67 -24.37 -16.31
C GLY A 205 21.50 -24.90 -14.89
N ALA A 206 20.26 -25.04 -14.39
CA ALA A 206 20.01 -25.63 -13.09
C ALA A 206 20.08 -27.17 -13.15
N GLU A 207 20.59 -27.79 -12.10
CA GLU A 207 20.55 -29.24 -11.91
C GLU A 207 19.24 -29.61 -11.22
N VAL A 208 18.39 -30.43 -11.85
CA VAL A 208 17.06 -30.77 -11.33
C VAL A 208 16.98 -32.26 -11.06
N LYS A 209 16.53 -32.64 -9.86
CA LYS A 209 16.15 -34.00 -9.49
C LYS A 209 14.68 -34.10 -9.11
N VAL A 210 14.01 -35.14 -9.60
CA VAL A 210 12.57 -35.36 -9.41
C VAL A 210 12.36 -36.72 -8.73
N SER A 211 11.56 -36.74 -7.67
CA SER A 211 11.01 -38.00 -7.13
C SER A 211 9.65 -38.29 -7.76
N TYR A 212 9.56 -39.45 -8.41
CA TYR A 212 8.34 -39.99 -9.02
C TYR A 212 7.55 -40.91 -8.07
N GLU A 213 8.08 -41.19 -6.88
CA GLU A 213 7.51 -42.18 -5.95
C GLU A 213 6.51 -41.51 -4.98
N THR A 214 5.21 -41.72 -5.20
CA THR A 214 4.14 -41.00 -4.45
C THR A 214 3.65 -41.71 -3.19
N ARG A 215 4.11 -42.95 -2.93
CA ARG A 215 3.59 -43.83 -1.86
C ARG A 215 4.46 -43.92 -0.59
N THR A 216 5.77 -43.76 -0.71
CA THR A 216 6.76 -44.03 0.37
C THR A 216 7.39 -42.75 0.93
N THR A 217 7.73 -41.79 0.08
CA THR A 217 8.36 -40.51 0.45
C THR A 217 7.50 -39.31 0.02
N ARG A 218 6.74 -38.75 0.96
CA ARG A 218 5.94 -37.54 0.71
C ARG A 218 6.78 -36.29 0.95
N LEU A 219 7.60 -35.90 -0.04
CA LEU A 219 8.36 -34.66 0.04
C LEU A 219 7.41 -33.45 -0.02
N HIS A 220 7.21 -32.81 1.13
CA HIS A 220 6.44 -31.55 1.29
C HIS A 220 7.29 -30.39 1.81
N ALA A 221 8.60 -30.55 1.82
CA ALA A 221 9.51 -29.51 2.26
C ALA A 221 9.60 -28.38 1.23
N LYS A 222 9.78 -27.17 1.75
CA LYS A 222 9.86 -25.93 0.99
C LYS A 222 10.91 -25.08 1.64
N ALA A 223 12.07 -25.07 1.00
CA ALA A 223 13.21 -24.42 1.58
C ALA A 223 14.24 -24.00 0.52
N TRP A 224 14.89 -22.91 0.85
CA TRP A 224 15.99 -22.33 0.10
C TRP A 224 17.22 -22.32 0.98
N LEU A 225 18.37 -22.61 0.42
CA LEU A 225 19.65 -22.50 1.09
C LEU A 225 20.62 -21.78 0.15
N PHE A 226 21.14 -20.65 0.63
CA PHE A 226 22.02 -19.74 -0.09
C PHE A 226 23.41 -19.83 0.52
N HIS A 227 24.32 -20.44 -0.22
CA HIS A 227 25.69 -20.66 0.20
C HIS A 227 26.55 -19.43 -0.05
N ARG A 228 27.38 -19.07 0.92
CA ARG A 228 28.36 -18.00 0.78
C ARG A 228 29.69 -18.40 1.40
N SER A 229 30.75 -18.27 0.62
CA SER A 229 32.15 -18.48 1.02
C SER A 229 32.59 -17.51 2.12
N THR A 230 31.84 -16.43 2.35
CA THR A 230 32.06 -15.46 3.44
C THR A 230 31.64 -15.97 4.81
N GLY A 231 31.02 -17.16 4.91
CA GLY A 231 30.46 -17.68 6.16
C GLY A 231 29.14 -17.03 6.57
N LEU A 232 28.50 -16.28 5.66
CA LEU A 232 27.21 -15.61 5.87
C LEU A 232 26.08 -16.32 5.10
N SER A 233 26.13 -17.65 5.05
CA SER A 233 25.09 -18.48 4.44
C SER A 233 23.75 -18.29 5.17
N THR A 234 22.66 -18.39 4.41
CA THR A 234 21.30 -18.15 4.88
C THR A 234 20.37 -19.22 4.34
N ALA A 235 19.34 -19.57 5.11
CA ALA A 235 18.32 -20.51 4.68
C ALA A 235 16.92 -19.95 4.92
N TYR A 236 15.95 -20.37 4.12
CA TYR A 236 14.54 -20.10 4.31
C TYR A 236 13.83 -21.43 4.42
N VAL A 237 13.03 -21.64 5.46
CA VAL A 237 12.23 -22.85 5.65
C VAL A 237 10.82 -22.43 5.98
N GLY A 238 9.83 -22.96 5.27
CA GLY A 238 8.46 -22.53 5.49
C GLY A 238 7.43 -23.23 4.63
N SER A 239 6.37 -22.48 4.34
CA SER A 239 5.23 -22.94 3.56
C SER A 239 5.25 -22.45 2.10
N SER A 240 6.21 -21.59 1.73
CA SER A 240 6.28 -21.01 0.38
C SER A 240 6.90 -21.93 -0.68
N ASN A 241 6.08 -22.40 -1.62
CA ASN A 241 6.55 -23.04 -2.85
C ASN A 241 7.13 -22.02 -3.86
N LEU A 242 7.79 -22.51 -4.92
CA LEU A 242 8.14 -21.71 -6.10
C LEU A 242 6.89 -21.50 -6.97
N SER A 243 5.95 -20.72 -6.44
CA SER A 243 4.75 -20.27 -7.11
C SER A 243 4.53 -18.79 -6.82
N HIS A 244 3.85 -18.11 -7.72
CA HIS A 244 3.61 -16.68 -7.56
C HIS A 244 2.84 -16.37 -6.27
N THR A 245 1.76 -17.11 -6.02
CA THR A 245 0.97 -16.96 -4.80
C THR A 245 1.82 -17.18 -3.56
N ALA A 246 2.61 -18.25 -3.49
CA ALA A 246 3.43 -18.52 -2.31
C ALA A 246 4.59 -17.52 -2.11
N MET A 247 5.09 -16.91 -3.18
CA MET A 247 6.21 -15.97 -3.10
C MET A 247 5.79 -14.52 -2.79
N HIS A 248 4.52 -14.16 -3.03
CA HIS A 248 4.04 -12.78 -2.87
C HIS A 248 2.68 -12.62 -2.16
N ASP A 249 1.76 -13.59 -2.23
CA ASP A 249 0.31 -13.34 -2.01
C ASP A 249 -0.33 -14.23 -0.94
N GLY A 250 0.25 -15.40 -0.71
CA GLY A 250 -0.25 -16.38 0.25
C GLY A 250 0.07 -15.93 1.67
N LEU A 251 -0.81 -16.27 2.62
CA LEU A 251 -0.51 -16.22 4.05
C LEU A 251 0.53 -17.30 4.37
N GLU A 252 1.78 -17.02 4.03
CA GLU A 252 2.89 -17.94 4.17
C GLU A 252 3.74 -17.56 5.37
N TRP A 253 4.23 -18.57 6.07
CA TRP A 253 5.18 -18.39 7.16
C TRP A 253 6.50 -18.97 6.72
N ASN A 254 7.53 -18.12 6.65
CA ASN A 254 8.87 -18.54 6.32
C ASN A 254 9.83 -18.07 7.40
N VAL A 255 10.57 -19.00 7.96
CA VAL A 255 11.65 -18.69 8.89
C VAL A 255 12.93 -18.57 8.06
N ARG A 256 13.50 -17.38 8.05
CA ARG A 256 14.86 -17.14 7.60
C ARG A 256 15.82 -17.46 8.74
N LEU A 257 16.80 -18.30 8.45
CA LEU A 257 17.87 -18.69 9.35
C LEU A 257 19.18 -18.06 8.85
N SER A 258 19.94 -17.51 9.79
CA SER A 258 21.29 -16.98 9.57
C SER A 258 22.31 -17.94 10.18
N SER A 259 23.40 -18.21 9.45
CA SER A 259 24.57 -18.94 9.98
C SER A 259 25.17 -18.29 11.23
N VAL A 260 25.09 -16.96 11.37
CA VAL A 260 25.65 -16.23 12.51
C VAL A 260 24.89 -16.50 13.81
N GLU A 261 23.56 -16.65 13.74
CA GLU A 261 22.71 -16.89 14.91
C GLU A 261 22.42 -18.38 15.13
N GLN A 262 22.32 -19.15 14.05
CA GLN A 262 21.80 -20.52 14.05
C GLN A 262 22.69 -21.48 13.21
N ALA A 263 24.01 -21.40 13.37
CA ALA A 263 24.98 -22.22 12.61
C ALA A 263 24.65 -23.72 12.60
N HIS A 264 24.27 -24.28 13.75
CA HIS A 264 23.95 -25.70 13.89
C HIS A 264 22.72 -26.12 13.05
N LEU A 265 21.70 -25.26 12.92
CA LEU A 265 20.51 -25.55 12.11
C LEU A 265 20.84 -25.54 10.62
N LEU A 266 21.65 -24.59 10.16
CA LEU A 266 22.10 -24.55 8.76
C LEU A 266 22.94 -25.77 8.42
N THR A 267 23.86 -26.17 9.31
CA THR A 267 24.69 -27.37 9.10
C THR A 267 23.82 -28.62 8.95
N THR A 268 22.86 -28.83 9.86
CA THR A 268 21.89 -29.93 9.74
C THR A 268 21.06 -29.85 8.46
N PHE A 269 20.68 -28.65 8.02
CA PHE A 269 19.96 -28.44 6.78
C PHE A 269 20.81 -28.85 5.57
N GLU A 270 22.06 -28.38 5.51
CA GLU A 270 23.03 -28.70 4.45
C GLU A 270 23.26 -30.20 4.33
N GLU A 271 23.49 -30.88 5.46
CA GLU A 271 23.66 -32.34 5.51
C GLU A 271 22.39 -33.08 5.06
N THR A 272 21.22 -32.60 5.47
CA THR A 272 19.93 -33.20 5.08
C THR A 272 19.67 -33.03 3.58
N PHE A 273 19.94 -31.83 3.03
CA PHE A 273 19.80 -31.59 1.60
C PHE A 273 20.79 -32.45 0.80
N ALA A 274 22.04 -32.55 1.24
CA ALA A 274 23.05 -33.41 0.61
C ALA A 274 22.63 -34.89 0.63
N SER A 275 22.02 -35.36 1.72
CA SER A 275 21.45 -36.70 1.83
C SER A 275 20.34 -36.93 0.78
N TYR A 276 19.36 -36.02 0.68
CA TYR A 276 18.31 -36.12 -0.36
C TYR A 276 18.86 -36.01 -1.78
N TRP A 277 19.87 -35.17 -1.99
CA TRP A 277 20.53 -35.04 -3.29
C TRP A 277 21.25 -36.32 -3.70
N ALA A 278 21.79 -37.07 -2.75
CA ALA A 278 22.47 -38.35 -3.00
C ALA A 278 21.51 -39.56 -3.04
N ASP A 279 20.27 -39.40 -2.57
CA ASP A 279 19.29 -40.48 -2.49
C ASP A 279 18.83 -40.92 -3.90
N PRO A 280 18.91 -42.23 -4.22
CA PRO A 280 18.49 -42.77 -5.53
C PRO A 280 17.02 -42.56 -5.89
N SER A 281 16.15 -42.29 -4.92
CA SER A 281 14.72 -41.98 -5.15
C SER A 281 14.49 -40.62 -5.83
N PHE A 282 15.51 -39.75 -5.85
CA PHE A 282 15.51 -38.50 -6.59
C PHE A 282 16.36 -38.65 -7.85
N GLU A 283 15.69 -38.83 -8.99
CA GLU A 283 16.32 -39.07 -10.28
C GLU A 283 16.63 -37.74 -10.98
N THR A 284 17.79 -37.64 -11.64
CA THR A 284 18.14 -36.47 -12.48
C THR A 284 17.13 -36.34 -13.62
N TYR A 285 16.56 -35.14 -13.78
CA TYR A 285 15.59 -34.84 -14.82
C TYR A 285 16.25 -34.19 -16.05
N GLU A 286 16.10 -34.83 -17.21
CA GLU A 286 16.51 -34.29 -18.50
C GLU A 286 15.27 -34.16 -19.41
N PRO A 287 14.87 -32.95 -19.86
CA PRO A 287 13.63 -32.75 -20.62
C PRO A 287 13.50 -33.65 -21.85
N ALA A 288 14.61 -33.88 -22.57
CA ALA A 288 14.64 -34.72 -23.78
C ALA A 288 14.46 -36.22 -23.49
N ARG A 289 14.83 -36.69 -22.29
CA ARG A 289 14.76 -38.11 -21.90
C ARG A 289 13.51 -38.42 -21.09
N ASP A 290 13.20 -37.56 -20.12
CA ASP A 290 12.25 -37.84 -19.03
C ASP A 290 10.93 -37.07 -19.16
N GLY A 291 10.81 -36.17 -20.15
CA GLY A 291 9.65 -35.27 -20.30
C GLY A 291 8.30 -35.98 -20.42
N ASP A 292 8.22 -37.08 -21.18
CA ASP A 292 6.97 -37.84 -21.32
C ASP A 292 6.62 -38.61 -20.04
N ARG A 293 7.62 -39.19 -19.37
CA ARG A 293 7.47 -39.89 -18.08
C ARG A 293 6.94 -38.93 -17.01
N LEU A 294 7.50 -37.71 -16.95
CA LEU A 294 7.05 -36.67 -16.04
C LEU A 294 5.60 -36.24 -16.30
N ARG A 295 5.25 -36.02 -17.57
CA ARG A 295 3.88 -35.65 -17.95
C ARG A 295 2.86 -36.71 -17.52
N GLN A 296 3.19 -37.99 -17.72
CA GLN A 296 2.34 -39.11 -17.30
C GLN A 296 2.20 -39.17 -15.78
N ALA A 297 3.29 -39.05 -15.03
CA ALA A 297 3.28 -39.07 -13.56
C ALA A 297 2.47 -37.91 -12.97
N LEU A 298 2.62 -36.69 -13.49
CA LEU A 298 1.86 -35.52 -13.03
C LEU A 298 0.36 -35.63 -13.34
N ASN A 299 0.00 -36.19 -14.50
CA ASN A 299 -1.41 -36.36 -14.88
C ASN A 299 -2.10 -37.46 -14.05
N ALA A 300 -1.39 -38.53 -13.70
CA ALA A 300 -1.92 -39.61 -12.87
C ALA A 300 -2.34 -39.09 -11.47
N GLU A 301 -1.59 -38.15 -10.90
CA GLU A 301 -1.89 -37.56 -9.59
C GLU A 301 -3.00 -36.49 -9.62
N LYS A 302 -3.32 -35.91 -10.80
CA LYS A 302 -4.43 -34.94 -10.96
C LYS A 302 -5.82 -35.61 -10.98
N GLY A 303 -5.91 -36.93 -11.12
CA GLY A 303 -7.15 -37.68 -11.39
C GLY A 303 -8.02 -38.08 -10.18
N GLY A 304 -7.89 -37.45 -9.00
CA GLY A 304 -8.74 -37.73 -7.83
C GLY A 304 -10.02 -36.88 -7.79
N PRO A 305 -11.15 -37.35 -7.24
CA PRO A 305 -12.42 -36.65 -7.29
C PRO A 305 -12.48 -35.50 -6.26
N SER A 306 -12.51 -34.26 -6.73
CA SER A 306 -12.95 -33.11 -5.93
C SER A 306 -13.73 -32.10 -6.78
N ASP A 307 -14.88 -32.54 -7.30
CA ASP A 307 -15.94 -31.66 -7.81
C ASP A 307 -17.05 -31.58 -6.76
N LEU A 308 -17.08 -30.50 -5.98
CA LEU A 308 -18.29 -30.01 -5.33
C LEU A 308 -18.18 -28.47 -5.20
N PRO A 309 -18.94 -27.69 -5.99
CA PRO A 309 -19.10 -26.26 -5.74
C PRO A 309 -20.02 -26.08 -4.53
N ILE A 310 -19.50 -25.48 -3.46
CA ILE A 310 -20.29 -25.03 -2.32
C ILE A 310 -21.09 -23.81 -2.78
N GLN A 311 -22.40 -23.98 -2.96
CA GLN A 311 -23.32 -22.85 -3.05
C GLN A 311 -23.36 -22.14 -1.69
N ILE A 312 -22.75 -20.95 -1.62
CA ILE A 312 -22.77 -20.13 -0.41
C ILE A 312 -24.09 -19.36 -0.37
N THR A 313 -24.98 -19.77 0.53
CA THR A 313 -26.19 -19.03 0.92
C THR A 313 -25.87 -17.91 1.91
N SER A 314 -26.47 -16.74 1.68
CA SER A 314 -26.70 -15.64 2.63
C SER A 314 -25.52 -15.24 3.54
N LEU A 315 -24.51 -14.60 2.95
CA LEU A 315 -23.53 -13.81 3.71
C LEU A 315 -24.10 -12.44 4.08
N ASP A 316 -23.93 -12.07 5.34
CA ASP A 316 -24.11 -10.72 5.84
C ASP A 316 -23.18 -9.75 5.07
N VAL A 317 -23.75 -8.83 4.26
CA VAL A 317 -22.97 -7.83 3.53
C VAL A 317 -22.47 -6.76 4.51
N ARG A 318 -21.30 -7.01 5.09
CA ARG A 318 -20.53 -6.02 5.84
C ARG A 318 -19.65 -5.23 4.87
N PRO A 319 -19.57 -3.90 5.00
CA PRO A 319 -18.68 -3.11 4.17
C PRO A 319 -17.24 -3.51 4.43
N PHE A 320 -16.45 -3.63 3.36
CA PHE A 320 -15.00 -3.74 3.45
C PHE A 320 -14.37 -2.44 4.00
N GLY A 321 -13.09 -2.49 4.40
CA GLY A 321 -12.35 -1.34 4.94
C GLY A 321 -12.44 -0.10 4.05
N TYR A 322 -12.08 -0.22 2.77
CA TYR A 322 -12.19 0.91 1.83
C TYR A 322 -13.62 1.43 1.63
N GLN A 323 -14.64 0.55 1.64
CA GLN A 323 -16.02 1.00 1.52
C GLN A 323 -16.42 1.81 2.75
N ARG A 324 -15.87 1.47 3.92
CA ARG A 324 -16.04 2.28 5.13
C ARG A 324 -15.41 3.65 4.94
N GLU A 325 -14.18 3.72 4.45
CA GLU A 325 -13.48 4.99 4.17
C GLU A 325 -14.25 5.86 3.19
N ILE A 326 -14.74 5.31 2.08
CA ILE A 326 -15.55 6.05 1.10
C ILE A 326 -16.82 6.62 1.74
N LEU A 327 -17.51 5.82 2.54
CA LEU A 327 -18.72 6.27 3.23
C LEU A 327 -18.40 7.35 4.27
N ASP A 328 -17.26 7.25 4.96
CA ASP A 328 -16.85 8.23 5.96
C ASP A 328 -16.42 9.58 5.31
N LYS A 329 -15.83 9.54 4.11
CA LYS A 329 -15.58 10.73 3.28
C LYS A 329 -16.89 11.36 2.77
N LEU A 330 -17.84 10.56 2.30
CA LEU A 330 -19.18 11.04 1.93
C LEU A 330 -19.90 11.69 3.12
N ASP A 331 -19.75 11.13 4.33
CA ASP A 331 -20.28 11.72 5.55
C ASP A 331 -19.56 13.04 5.87
N ALA A 332 -18.25 13.18 5.61
CA ALA A 332 -17.53 14.44 5.78
C ALA A 332 -18.01 15.52 4.82
N GLU A 333 -18.20 15.21 3.54
CA GLU A 333 -18.77 16.15 2.55
C GLU A 333 -20.11 16.73 3.02
N ARG A 334 -20.97 15.90 3.59
CA ARG A 334 -22.33 16.32 3.99
C ARG A 334 -22.35 17.03 5.33
N ASN A 335 -21.59 16.55 6.31
CA ASN A 335 -21.65 17.08 7.67
C ASN A 335 -20.67 18.24 7.91
N VAL A 336 -19.49 18.22 7.28
CA VAL A 336 -18.47 19.27 7.39
C VAL A 336 -18.66 20.32 6.29
N HIS A 337 -18.71 19.89 5.03
CA HIS A 337 -18.73 20.82 3.88
C HIS A 337 -20.14 21.26 3.46
N GLN A 338 -21.18 20.61 4.00
CA GLN A 338 -22.58 20.83 3.60
C GLN A 338 -22.82 20.59 2.09
N ARG A 339 -22.01 19.73 1.47
CA ARG A 339 -22.07 19.33 0.06
C ARG A 339 -22.85 18.03 -0.09
N TRP A 340 -24.04 18.14 -0.69
CA TRP A 340 -24.97 17.02 -0.88
C TRP A 340 -25.01 16.47 -2.31
N ARG A 341 -24.19 17.04 -3.19
CA ARG A 341 -23.94 16.56 -4.55
C ARG A 341 -22.53 16.00 -4.56
N ASN A 342 -22.39 14.67 -4.58
CA ASN A 342 -21.11 14.01 -4.40
C ASN A 342 -20.79 13.11 -5.61
N LEU A 343 -19.60 13.31 -6.19
CA LEU A 343 -19.04 12.42 -7.22
C LEU A 343 -18.09 11.40 -6.58
N VAL A 344 -18.39 10.13 -6.76
CA VAL A 344 -17.57 9.01 -6.31
C VAL A 344 -16.92 8.36 -7.53
N VAL A 345 -15.60 8.47 -7.60
CA VAL A 345 -14.75 7.84 -8.59
C VAL A 345 -14.21 6.54 -8.00
N MET A 346 -14.50 5.40 -8.61
CA MET A 346 -13.99 4.10 -8.15
C MET A 346 -13.61 3.23 -9.34
N ALA A 347 -12.47 2.54 -9.23
CA ALA A 347 -12.03 1.58 -10.24
C ALA A 347 -13.11 0.53 -10.56
N THR A 348 -13.21 0.12 -11.81
CA THR A 348 -14.25 -0.83 -12.24
C THR A 348 -14.08 -2.18 -11.54
N GLY A 349 -15.16 -2.75 -11.02
CA GLY A 349 -15.12 -4.03 -10.30
C GLY A 349 -14.98 -3.92 -8.78
N THR A 350 -14.86 -2.71 -8.22
CA THR A 350 -14.67 -2.47 -6.78
C THR A 350 -15.98 -2.23 -6.00
N GLY A 351 -17.13 -2.59 -6.58
CA GLY A 351 -18.42 -2.52 -5.89
C GLY A 351 -19.03 -1.12 -5.74
N LYS A 352 -18.93 -0.26 -6.77
CA LYS A 352 -19.63 1.06 -6.86
C LYS A 352 -21.08 0.98 -6.38
N THR A 353 -21.81 -0.01 -6.89
CA THR A 353 -23.21 -0.26 -6.53
C THR A 353 -23.38 -0.59 -5.05
N VAL A 354 -22.47 -1.38 -4.46
CA VAL A 354 -22.51 -1.74 -3.04
C VAL A 354 -22.33 -0.50 -2.18
N VAL A 355 -21.40 0.40 -2.52
CA VAL A 355 -21.21 1.68 -1.83
C VAL A 355 -22.50 2.51 -1.85
N SER A 356 -23.13 2.67 -3.03
CA SER A 356 -24.38 3.43 -3.13
C SER A 356 -25.54 2.85 -2.32
N ALA A 357 -25.63 1.52 -2.23
CA ALA A 357 -26.63 0.84 -1.40
C ALA A 357 -26.37 1.01 0.10
N LEU A 358 -25.10 0.93 0.52
CA LEU A 358 -24.69 1.16 1.91
C LEU A 358 -24.90 2.61 2.34
N ASP A 359 -24.63 3.55 1.44
CA ASP A 359 -24.86 4.98 1.63
C ASP A 359 -26.36 5.28 1.80
N TYR A 360 -27.21 4.78 0.89
CA TYR A 360 -28.66 4.85 1.04
C TYR A 360 -29.13 4.26 2.38
N ARG A 361 -28.58 3.12 2.81
CA ARG A 361 -28.90 2.51 4.11
C ARG A 361 -28.55 3.42 5.29
N ARG A 362 -27.38 4.10 5.25
CA ARG A 362 -26.97 5.07 6.30
C ARG A 362 -27.91 6.28 6.33
N LEU A 363 -28.15 6.89 5.16
CA LEU A 363 -29.01 8.07 5.04
C LEU A 363 -30.46 7.79 5.43
N ARG A 364 -30.97 6.60 5.10
CA ARG A 364 -32.31 6.17 5.50
C ARG A 364 -32.40 5.92 7.00
N ALA A 365 -31.40 5.27 7.60
CA ALA A 365 -31.33 5.09 9.05
C ALA A 365 -31.24 6.43 9.81
N ALA A 366 -30.63 7.45 9.21
CA ALA A 366 -30.59 8.81 9.73
C ALA A 366 -31.87 9.63 9.46
N GLY A 367 -32.86 9.06 8.74
CA GLY A 367 -34.10 9.75 8.39
C GLY A 367 -33.95 10.84 7.32
N THR A 368 -32.82 10.87 6.59
CA THR A 368 -32.56 11.89 5.57
C THR A 368 -33.27 11.59 4.24
N VAL A 369 -33.34 10.31 3.86
CA VAL A 369 -33.89 9.85 2.57
C VAL A 369 -34.84 8.66 2.77
N GLU A 370 -35.94 8.61 2.02
CA GLU A 370 -36.85 7.45 1.93
C GLU A 370 -36.98 6.92 0.49
N SER A 371 -36.93 7.80 -0.51
CA SER A 371 -37.03 7.44 -1.93
C SER A 371 -35.69 7.49 -2.68
N VAL A 372 -35.52 6.60 -3.66
CA VAL A 372 -34.29 6.52 -4.49
C VAL A 372 -34.62 6.33 -5.97
N LEU A 373 -33.92 7.07 -6.83
CA LEU A 373 -33.88 6.84 -8.27
C LEU A 373 -32.45 6.44 -8.68
N PHE A 374 -32.27 5.20 -9.12
CA PHE A 374 -31.01 4.70 -9.65
C PHE A 374 -31.05 4.72 -11.19
N ILE A 375 -30.09 5.40 -11.79
CA ILE A 375 -30.03 5.64 -13.23
C ILE A 375 -28.80 4.95 -13.82
N ALA A 376 -29.01 4.16 -14.87
CA ALA A 376 -27.94 3.58 -15.69
C ALA A 376 -28.33 3.52 -17.16
N HIS A 377 -27.37 3.30 -18.06
CA HIS A 377 -27.62 3.31 -19.51
C HIS A 377 -28.01 1.94 -20.10
N ARG A 378 -27.95 0.84 -19.32
CA ARG A 378 -28.26 -0.54 -19.77
C ARG A 378 -29.14 -1.29 -18.79
N GLU A 379 -30.02 -2.14 -19.33
CA GLU A 379 -30.94 -2.99 -18.58
C GLU A 379 -30.23 -4.00 -17.67
N GLU A 380 -29.14 -4.58 -18.15
CA GLU A 380 -28.37 -5.58 -17.41
C GLU A 380 -27.77 -4.97 -16.13
N LEU A 381 -27.25 -3.73 -16.21
CA LEU A 381 -26.70 -2.99 -15.06
C LEU A 381 -27.78 -2.64 -14.03
N LEU A 382 -28.97 -2.27 -14.49
CA LEU A 382 -30.11 -1.96 -13.60
C LEU A 382 -30.56 -3.19 -12.83
N THR A 383 -30.66 -4.34 -13.50
CA THR A 383 -31.05 -5.61 -12.88
C THR A 383 -30.02 -6.05 -11.82
N GLN A 384 -28.73 -5.93 -12.13
CA GLN A 384 -27.65 -6.22 -11.18
C GLN A 384 -27.66 -5.25 -9.99
N SER A 385 -27.91 -3.96 -10.25
CA SER A 385 -27.94 -2.94 -9.22
C SER A 385 -29.11 -3.13 -8.25
N LEU A 386 -30.30 -3.43 -8.77
CA LEU A 386 -31.47 -3.76 -7.98
C LEU A 386 -31.20 -4.98 -7.07
N SER A 387 -30.61 -6.05 -7.63
CA SER A 387 -30.23 -7.23 -6.84
C SER A 387 -29.26 -6.91 -5.71
N THR A 388 -28.30 -6.01 -5.96
CA THR A 388 -27.32 -5.57 -4.96
C THR A 388 -27.97 -4.81 -3.83
N PHE A 389 -28.87 -3.85 -4.13
CA PHE A 389 -29.62 -3.12 -3.11
C PHE A 389 -30.47 -4.05 -2.24
N ARG A 390 -31.16 -5.02 -2.84
CA ARG A 390 -31.94 -6.04 -2.12
C ARG A 390 -31.09 -6.84 -1.13
N HIS A 391 -29.88 -7.22 -1.52
CA HIS A 391 -28.94 -7.94 -0.64
C HIS A 391 -28.44 -7.06 0.51
N VAL A 392 -28.00 -5.83 0.23
CA VAL A 392 -27.44 -4.90 1.23
C VAL A 392 -28.49 -4.47 2.26
N LEU A 393 -29.74 -4.25 1.82
CA LEU A 393 -30.86 -3.85 2.66
C LEU A 393 -31.59 -5.02 3.31
N ARG A 394 -31.35 -6.26 2.85
CA ARG A 394 -32.06 -7.47 3.26
C ARG A 394 -33.57 -7.39 3.00
N GLN A 395 -33.95 -6.84 1.86
CA GLN A 395 -35.34 -6.66 1.45
C GLN A 395 -35.52 -7.20 0.03
N GLY A 396 -36.17 -8.35 -0.11
CA GLY A 396 -36.33 -9.03 -1.41
C GLY A 396 -37.31 -8.37 -2.36
N ASP A 397 -38.23 -7.57 -1.83
CA ASP A 397 -39.27 -6.80 -2.52
C ASP A 397 -38.85 -5.36 -2.85
N PHE A 398 -37.67 -4.93 -2.42
CA PHE A 398 -37.18 -3.57 -2.63
C PHE A 398 -37.01 -3.24 -4.12
N GLY A 399 -37.56 -2.10 -4.55
CA GLY A 399 -37.28 -1.48 -5.85
C GLY A 399 -38.03 -2.05 -7.06
N GLU A 400 -38.32 -1.17 -8.01
CA GLU A 400 -39.03 -1.44 -9.26
C GLU A 400 -38.16 -1.05 -10.48
N LEU A 401 -38.29 -1.79 -11.59
CA LEU A 401 -37.57 -1.49 -12.84
C LEU A 401 -38.38 -0.58 -13.76
N PHE A 402 -37.69 0.36 -14.43
CA PHE A 402 -38.22 1.16 -15.53
C PHE A 402 -37.30 1.05 -16.75
N VAL A 403 -37.40 -0.09 -17.42
CA VAL A 403 -36.61 -0.45 -18.62
C VAL A 403 -37.32 -1.58 -19.38
N GLY A 404 -37.06 -1.73 -20.68
CA GLY A 404 -37.55 -2.87 -21.46
C GLY A 404 -39.07 -3.00 -21.53
N GLY A 405 -39.82 -1.90 -21.38
CA GLY A 405 -41.29 -1.89 -21.36
C GLY A 405 -41.93 -2.10 -19.98
N GLN A 406 -41.14 -2.37 -18.93
CA GLN A 406 -41.62 -2.39 -17.55
C GLN A 406 -41.86 -0.96 -17.05
N ARG A 407 -42.90 -0.74 -16.23
CA ARG A 407 -43.22 0.57 -15.62
C ARG A 407 -43.49 0.44 -14.12
N PRO A 408 -42.86 1.27 -13.27
CA PRO A 408 -43.06 1.23 -11.82
C PRO A 408 -44.45 1.73 -11.42
N ARG A 409 -44.96 1.19 -10.32
CA ARG A 409 -46.29 1.48 -9.76
C ARG A 409 -46.21 2.49 -8.63
N GLU A 410 -45.27 2.31 -7.70
CA GLU A 410 -45.17 3.10 -6.47
C GLU A 410 -44.27 4.33 -6.64
N TRP A 411 -43.30 4.27 -7.56
CA TRP A 411 -42.38 5.39 -7.82
C TRP A 411 -41.62 5.87 -6.58
N THR A 412 -41.29 4.95 -5.66
CA THR A 412 -40.55 5.26 -4.42
C THR A 412 -39.10 4.81 -4.52
N GLN A 413 -38.84 3.59 -4.98
CA GLN A 413 -37.49 3.09 -5.26
C GLN A 413 -37.44 2.57 -6.69
N VAL A 414 -36.83 3.33 -7.60
CA VAL A 414 -36.92 3.08 -9.04
C VAL A 414 -35.53 2.91 -9.64
N PHE A 415 -35.36 1.87 -10.45
CA PHE A 415 -34.15 1.57 -11.21
C PHE A 415 -34.47 1.73 -12.70
N ALA A 416 -34.00 2.82 -13.29
CA ALA A 416 -34.48 3.28 -14.59
C ALA A 416 -33.37 3.50 -15.60
N SER A 417 -33.66 3.20 -16.87
CA SER A 417 -32.75 3.57 -17.95
C SER A 417 -32.97 5.01 -18.39
N VAL A 418 -31.90 5.73 -18.76
CA VAL A 418 -32.06 7.11 -19.30
C VAL A 418 -32.91 7.13 -20.56
N GLN A 419 -32.83 6.09 -21.39
CA GLN A 419 -33.69 5.95 -22.55
C GLN A 419 -35.17 5.92 -22.14
N SER A 420 -35.54 5.05 -21.19
CA SER A 420 -36.93 4.96 -20.69
C SER A 420 -37.40 6.27 -20.04
N LEU A 421 -36.55 6.93 -19.26
CA LEU A 421 -36.85 8.23 -18.65
C LEU A 421 -37.03 9.33 -19.70
N SER A 422 -36.26 9.31 -20.80
CA SER A 422 -36.38 10.30 -21.87
C SER A 422 -37.69 10.21 -22.67
N HIS A 423 -38.39 9.07 -22.60
CA HIS A 423 -39.70 8.88 -23.22
C HIS A 423 -40.86 9.38 -22.35
N LEU A 424 -40.62 9.72 -21.08
CA LEU A 424 -41.60 10.37 -20.22
C LEU A 424 -41.66 11.87 -20.51
N SER A 425 -42.83 12.47 -20.34
CA SER A 425 -42.90 13.91 -20.17
C SER A 425 -42.30 14.27 -18.81
N LEU A 426 -41.33 15.19 -18.76
CA LEU A 426 -40.73 15.62 -17.49
C LEU A 426 -41.77 16.26 -16.56
N ASP A 427 -42.85 16.82 -17.12
CA ASP A 427 -43.98 17.35 -16.34
C ASP A 427 -44.72 16.26 -15.55
N GLU A 428 -44.61 14.98 -15.95
CA GLU A 428 -45.19 13.85 -15.22
C GLU A 428 -44.32 13.40 -14.04
N LEU A 429 -43.07 13.86 -13.95
CA LEU A 429 -42.13 13.48 -12.91
C LEU A 429 -41.92 14.66 -11.96
N ASP A 430 -42.44 14.59 -10.73
CA ASP A 430 -42.20 15.63 -9.72
C ASP A 430 -40.67 15.78 -9.47
N PRO A 431 -40.09 17.00 -9.64
CA PRO A 431 -38.68 17.28 -9.38
C PRO A 431 -38.18 16.78 -8.01
N THR A 432 -39.04 16.78 -7.00
CA THR A 432 -38.70 16.45 -5.61
C THR A 432 -39.12 15.03 -5.20
N ARG A 433 -39.59 14.21 -6.16
CA ARG A 433 -40.08 12.85 -5.90
C ARG A 433 -39.06 11.95 -5.21
N PHE A 434 -37.80 12.09 -5.58
CA PHE A 434 -36.72 11.24 -5.12
C PHE A 434 -35.78 12.02 -4.19
N ASP A 435 -35.67 11.56 -2.94
CA ASP A 435 -34.73 12.14 -1.97
C ASP A 435 -33.28 11.88 -2.38
N LEU A 436 -32.98 10.69 -2.89
CA LEU A 436 -31.68 10.29 -3.42
C LEU A 436 -31.77 9.99 -4.92
N VAL A 437 -30.90 10.61 -5.71
CA VAL A 437 -30.67 10.23 -7.11
C VAL A 437 -29.25 9.68 -7.24
N VAL A 438 -29.14 8.43 -7.68
CA VAL A 438 -27.86 7.77 -7.97
C VAL A 438 -27.74 7.59 -9.47
N VAL A 439 -26.60 8.00 -10.04
CA VAL A 439 -26.35 7.88 -11.47
C VAL A 439 -25.04 7.16 -11.69
N ASP A 440 -25.12 5.94 -12.25
CA ASP A 440 -23.94 5.15 -12.61
C ASP A 440 -23.41 5.53 -13.99
N GLU A 441 -22.10 5.41 -14.13
CA GLU A 441 -21.32 5.92 -15.26
C GLU A 441 -21.62 7.41 -15.55
N PHE A 442 -21.47 8.24 -14.51
CA PHE A 442 -21.80 9.68 -14.55
C PHE A 442 -21.06 10.47 -15.65
N HIS A 443 -19.97 9.95 -16.23
CA HIS A 443 -19.30 10.58 -17.37
C HIS A 443 -20.23 10.76 -18.60
N HIS A 444 -21.39 10.10 -18.65
CA HIS A 444 -22.45 10.33 -19.65
C HIS A 444 -23.34 11.56 -19.38
N ALA A 445 -23.20 12.24 -18.23
CA ALA A 445 -24.10 13.31 -17.80
C ALA A 445 -24.22 14.50 -18.77
N GLU A 446 -23.19 14.74 -19.58
CA GLU A 446 -23.16 15.81 -20.59
C GLU A 446 -24.00 15.51 -21.84
N ALA A 447 -24.48 14.28 -22.02
CA ALA A 447 -25.42 13.96 -23.09
C ALA A 447 -26.73 14.73 -22.88
N ALA A 448 -27.31 15.26 -23.96
CA ALA A 448 -28.52 16.10 -23.90
C ALA A 448 -29.69 15.44 -23.14
N THR A 449 -29.81 14.11 -23.21
CA THR A 449 -30.83 13.34 -22.48
C THR A 449 -30.57 13.29 -20.98
N TYR A 450 -29.31 13.10 -20.55
CA TYR A 450 -28.93 13.13 -19.14
C TYR A 450 -29.08 14.54 -18.56
N ARG A 451 -28.51 15.54 -19.24
CA ARG A 451 -28.56 16.94 -18.79
C ARG A 451 -29.99 17.41 -18.56
N ARG A 452 -30.88 17.17 -19.53
CA ARG A 452 -32.30 17.56 -19.43
C ARG A 452 -33.01 16.94 -18.22
N LEU A 453 -32.68 15.69 -17.87
CA LEU A 453 -33.23 15.01 -16.70
C LEU A 453 -32.64 15.56 -15.40
N LEU A 454 -31.33 15.73 -15.33
CA LEU A 454 -30.62 16.20 -14.14
C LEU A 454 -30.95 17.66 -13.80
N GLU A 455 -31.19 18.51 -14.81
CA GLU A 455 -31.66 19.89 -14.62
C GLU A 455 -33.09 19.96 -14.04
N HIS A 456 -33.92 18.95 -14.35
CA HIS A 456 -35.29 18.87 -13.88
C HIS A 456 -35.39 18.37 -12.44
N LEU A 457 -34.60 17.35 -12.07
CA LEU A 457 -34.63 16.73 -10.75
C LEU A 457 -34.00 17.64 -9.67
N LYS A 458 -34.60 17.65 -8.48
CA LYS A 458 -34.15 18.41 -7.30
C LYS A 458 -34.08 17.51 -6.06
N PRO A 459 -33.22 16.48 -6.05
CA PRO A 459 -33.11 15.58 -4.92
C PRO A 459 -32.42 16.27 -3.73
N LYS A 460 -32.62 15.71 -2.52
CA LYS A 460 -31.83 16.10 -1.34
C LYS A 460 -30.38 15.69 -1.51
N VAL A 461 -30.14 14.52 -2.13
CA VAL A 461 -28.81 13.94 -2.36
C VAL A 461 -28.65 13.53 -3.82
N LEU A 462 -27.58 13.98 -4.46
CA LEU A 462 -27.17 13.54 -5.80
C LEU A 462 -25.85 12.79 -5.69
N LEU A 463 -25.83 11.52 -6.07
CA LEU A 463 -24.64 10.68 -6.04
C LEU A 463 -24.28 10.25 -7.47
N GLY A 464 -23.17 10.77 -7.98
CA GLY A 464 -22.58 10.31 -9.24
C GLY A 464 -21.57 9.19 -8.98
N LEU A 465 -21.69 8.08 -9.69
CA LEU A 465 -20.72 6.99 -9.66
C LEU A 465 -20.02 6.92 -11.02
N THR A 466 -18.69 6.95 -11.04
CA THR A 466 -17.93 6.79 -12.27
C THR A 466 -16.61 6.08 -11.97
N ALA A 467 -15.99 5.49 -12.99
CA ALA A 467 -14.58 5.11 -12.88
C ALA A 467 -13.63 6.26 -13.25
N THR A 468 -14.17 7.29 -13.91
CA THR A 468 -13.40 8.30 -14.62
C THR A 468 -14.17 9.63 -14.63
N PRO A 469 -13.69 10.70 -13.98
CA PRO A 469 -14.35 12.00 -13.99
C PRO A 469 -14.06 12.78 -15.29
N GLU A 470 -12.88 12.59 -15.88
CA GLU A 470 -12.44 13.26 -17.10
C GLU A 470 -12.88 12.50 -18.36
N ARG A 471 -13.40 13.20 -19.36
CA ARG A 471 -13.74 12.62 -20.67
C ARG A 471 -12.59 12.76 -21.68
N ALA A 472 -12.56 11.86 -22.66
CA ALA A 472 -11.60 11.90 -23.77
C ALA A 472 -11.72 13.15 -24.67
N ASP A 473 -12.83 13.88 -24.58
CA ASP A 473 -13.07 15.15 -25.29
C ASP A 473 -12.66 16.39 -24.47
N GLY A 474 -12.13 16.20 -23.26
CA GLY A 474 -11.68 17.27 -22.37
C GLY A 474 -12.79 17.97 -21.58
N SER A 475 -14.04 17.48 -21.66
CA SER A 475 -15.14 17.98 -20.83
C SER A 475 -15.15 17.32 -19.45
N ASP A 476 -15.58 18.08 -18.45
CA ASP A 476 -15.44 17.74 -17.04
C ASP A 476 -16.79 17.70 -16.32
N VAL A 477 -17.16 16.51 -15.83
CA VAL A 477 -18.44 16.31 -15.14
C VAL A 477 -18.45 16.82 -13.71
N ARG A 478 -17.30 17.25 -13.16
CA ARG A 478 -17.19 17.85 -11.82
C ARG A 478 -18.04 19.13 -11.68
N SER A 479 -18.38 19.79 -12.79
CA SER A 479 -19.29 20.94 -12.81
C SER A 479 -20.67 20.67 -12.16
N TRP A 480 -21.14 19.41 -12.15
CA TRP A 480 -22.38 19.00 -11.48
C TRP A 480 -22.25 18.84 -9.97
N PHE A 481 -21.02 18.84 -9.47
CA PHE A 481 -20.62 18.53 -8.09
C PHE A 481 -19.71 19.63 -7.52
N ASP A 482 -20.05 20.89 -7.82
CA ASP A 482 -19.36 22.07 -7.30
C ASP A 482 -17.86 22.11 -7.66
N GLY A 483 -17.47 21.49 -8.78
CA GLY A 483 -16.08 21.41 -9.24
C GLY A 483 -15.24 20.33 -8.54
N GLN A 484 -15.83 19.54 -7.65
CA GLN A 484 -15.10 18.63 -6.76
C GLN A 484 -15.40 17.15 -7.04
N THR A 485 -14.41 16.30 -6.73
CA THR A 485 -14.61 14.85 -6.60
C THR A 485 -14.61 14.51 -5.12
N ALA A 486 -15.74 14.02 -4.60
CA ALA A 486 -15.90 13.72 -3.17
C ALA A 486 -14.98 12.57 -2.73
N VAL A 487 -14.89 11.53 -3.54
CA VAL A 487 -14.04 10.36 -3.24
C VAL A 487 -13.45 9.80 -4.52
N GLU A 488 -12.15 9.49 -4.49
CA GLU A 488 -11.46 8.73 -5.53
C GLU A 488 -10.83 7.47 -4.91
N LEU A 489 -11.34 6.29 -5.24
CA LEU A 489 -10.70 5.02 -4.94
C LEU A 489 -9.83 4.61 -6.13
N ARG A 490 -8.52 4.63 -5.91
CA ARG A 490 -7.54 4.33 -6.97
C ARG A 490 -7.41 2.83 -7.18
N LEU A 491 -6.96 2.45 -8.38
CA LEU A 491 -6.77 1.04 -8.73
C LEU A 491 -5.86 0.29 -7.74
N TRP A 492 -4.83 0.97 -7.26
CA TRP A 492 -3.87 0.45 -6.28
C TRP A 492 -4.54 -0.14 -5.03
N GLU A 493 -5.38 0.68 -4.38
CA GLU A 493 -6.03 0.35 -3.11
C GLU A 493 -6.98 -0.84 -3.30
N ALA A 494 -7.60 -0.94 -4.48
CA ALA A 494 -8.47 -2.05 -4.82
C ALA A 494 -7.73 -3.40 -4.99
N LEU A 495 -6.50 -3.36 -5.50
CA LEU A 495 -5.65 -4.54 -5.65
C LEU A 495 -5.08 -4.98 -4.30
N GLU A 496 -4.63 -4.04 -3.48
CA GLU A 496 -4.09 -4.32 -2.14
C GLU A 496 -5.09 -5.02 -1.23
N GLN A 497 -6.37 -4.74 -1.43
CA GLN A 497 -7.46 -5.34 -0.66
C GLN A 497 -8.05 -6.62 -1.30
N GLY A 498 -7.45 -7.13 -2.38
CA GLY A 498 -7.85 -8.37 -3.04
C GLY A 498 -9.23 -8.32 -3.72
N LEU A 499 -9.74 -7.12 -4.01
CA LEU A 499 -11.05 -6.92 -4.66
C LEU A 499 -10.97 -7.13 -6.18
N LEU A 500 -9.76 -7.03 -6.71
CA LEU A 500 -9.41 -7.21 -8.11
C LEU A 500 -8.40 -8.35 -8.22
N ALA A 501 -8.43 -9.04 -9.36
CA ALA A 501 -7.41 -10.00 -9.71
C ALA A 501 -6.07 -9.27 -9.84
N PRO A 502 -4.99 -9.81 -9.23
CA PRO A 502 -3.66 -9.24 -9.39
C PRO A 502 -3.23 -9.26 -10.87
N PHE A 503 -2.22 -8.46 -11.23
CA PHE A 503 -1.74 -8.38 -12.62
C PHE A 503 -0.23 -8.54 -12.76
N GLN A 504 0.20 -9.10 -13.88
CA GLN A 504 1.59 -9.15 -14.33
C GLN A 504 1.73 -8.28 -15.56
N TYR A 505 2.39 -7.14 -15.39
CA TYR A 505 2.62 -6.16 -16.44
C TYR A 505 4.00 -6.32 -17.03
N PHE A 506 4.05 -6.53 -18.34
CA PHE A 506 5.27 -6.60 -19.11
C PHE A 506 5.30 -5.42 -20.08
N GLY A 507 6.16 -4.45 -19.80
CA GLY A 507 6.49 -3.35 -20.72
C GLY A 507 7.60 -3.78 -21.66
N ILE A 508 7.23 -4.13 -22.88
CA ILE A 508 8.10 -4.73 -23.89
C ILE A 508 8.59 -3.62 -24.82
N HIS A 509 9.88 -3.63 -25.14
CA HIS A 509 10.41 -2.66 -26.09
C HIS A 509 9.84 -2.89 -27.50
N ASP A 510 9.26 -1.85 -28.09
CA ASP A 510 8.82 -1.80 -29.49
C ASP A 510 9.81 -0.94 -30.29
N ASP A 511 10.40 -1.47 -31.36
CA ASP A 511 11.40 -0.77 -32.17
C ASP A 511 10.78 0.36 -33.03
N VAL A 512 9.45 0.52 -33.00
CA VAL A 512 8.76 1.56 -33.76
C VAL A 512 9.03 2.95 -33.19
N ALA A 513 9.59 3.82 -34.04
CA ALA A 513 9.80 5.24 -33.76
C ALA A 513 8.48 6.03 -33.89
N LEU A 514 7.88 6.38 -32.76
CA LEU A 514 6.63 7.16 -32.72
C LEU A 514 6.89 8.66 -32.50
N ASP A 515 8.08 9.02 -32.04
CA ASP A 515 8.54 10.37 -31.75
C ASP A 515 8.52 11.32 -32.96
N GLN A 516 8.57 10.77 -34.17
CA GLN A 516 8.53 11.51 -35.44
C GLN A 516 7.11 11.69 -36.00
N LEU A 517 6.10 11.03 -35.44
CA LEU A 517 4.73 11.10 -35.93
C LEU A 517 4.07 12.42 -35.57
N ARG A 518 3.09 12.84 -36.38
CA ARG A 518 2.35 14.08 -36.11
C ARG A 518 1.57 13.98 -34.81
N TRP A 519 1.80 14.96 -33.94
CA TRP A 519 1.13 15.12 -32.66
C TRP A 519 0.19 16.33 -32.67
N ARG A 520 -1.05 16.13 -32.23
CA ARG A 520 -2.04 17.21 -32.06
C ARG A 520 -2.36 17.38 -30.58
N ARG A 521 -2.08 18.58 -30.05
CA ARG A 521 -2.35 18.93 -28.64
C ARG A 521 -3.80 18.61 -28.27
N GLY A 522 -4.00 17.81 -27.22
CA GLY A 522 -5.32 17.37 -26.74
C GLY A 522 -6.00 16.25 -27.54
N ARG A 523 -5.43 15.77 -28.66
CA ARG A 523 -5.93 14.61 -29.42
C ARG A 523 -4.90 13.50 -29.61
N GLY A 524 -3.65 13.72 -29.22
CA GLY A 524 -2.55 12.76 -29.34
C GLY A 524 -2.07 12.58 -30.78
N TYR A 525 -1.61 11.37 -31.09
CA TYR A 525 -1.10 11.00 -32.41
C TYR A 525 -2.16 11.01 -33.52
N ASP A 526 -1.73 11.26 -34.76
CA ASP A 526 -2.56 11.06 -35.93
C ASP A 526 -2.84 9.56 -36.19
N VAL A 527 -4.12 9.18 -36.11
CA VAL A 527 -4.59 7.78 -36.21
C VAL A 527 -4.25 7.14 -37.56
N ALA A 528 -4.24 7.93 -38.64
CA ALA A 528 -3.94 7.40 -39.98
C ALA A 528 -2.45 7.08 -40.12
N GLU A 529 -1.56 7.95 -39.63
CA GLU A 529 -0.12 7.69 -39.62
C GLU A 529 0.22 6.48 -38.74
N LEU A 530 -0.33 6.41 -37.53
CA LEU A 530 -0.15 5.25 -36.64
C LEU A 530 -0.63 3.95 -37.28
N THR A 531 -1.78 3.97 -37.96
CA THR A 531 -2.31 2.79 -38.65
C THR A 531 -1.34 2.32 -39.73
N ASN A 532 -0.85 3.23 -40.57
CA ASN A 532 0.08 2.89 -41.63
C ASN A 532 1.39 2.30 -41.10
N VAL A 533 1.91 2.82 -40.00
CA VAL A 533 3.12 2.29 -39.36
C VAL A 533 2.85 0.89 -38.78
N TYR A 534 1.71 0.68 -38.13
CA TYR A 534 1.40 -0.60 -37.47
C TYR A 534 0.90 -1.71 -38.40
N THR A 535 0.41 -1.37 -39.59
CA THR A 535 -0.01 -2.35 -40.61
C THR A 535 0.94 -2.39 -41.81
N GLY A 536 2.03 -1.63 -41.77
CA GLY A 536 2.97 -1.48 -42.89
C GLY A 536 3.85 -2.70 -43.11
N ASP A 537 4.20 -3.42 -42.04
CA ASP A 537 4.96 -4.66 -42.09
C ASP A 537 4.59 -5.65 -40.95
N ASP A 538 5.04 -6.89 -41.12
CA ASP A 538 4.78 -7.99 -40.18
C ASP A 538 5.82 -8.08 -39.02
N HIS A 539 6.83 -7.20 -38.95
CA HIS A 539 7.88 -7.24 -37.92
C HIS A 539 7.30 -7.08 -36.52
N ARG A 540 6.49 -6.04 -36.33
CA ARG A 540 5.80 -5.79 -35.05
C ARG A 540 4.88 -6.95 -34.66
N VAL A 541 4.19 -7.55 -35.63
CA VAL A 541 3.32 -8.71 -35.38
C VAL A 541 4.11 -9.90 -34.85
N ARG A 542 5.31 -10.17 -35.40
CA ARG A 542 6.21 -11.23 -34.91
C ARG A 542 6.66 -10.96 -33.48
N LEU A 543 7.01 -9.72 -33.16
CA LEU A 543 7.35 -9.32 -31.79
C LEU A 543 6.17 -9.57 -30.83
N VAL A 544 4.96 -9.21 -31.23
CA VAL A 544 3.75 -9.42 -30.42
C VAL A 544 3.48 -10.91 -30.21
N LEU A 545 3.57 -11.74 -31.26
CA LEU A 545 3.38 -13.19 -31.16
C LEU A 545 4.44 -13.85 -30.27
N GLN A 546 5.71 -13.44 -30.40
CA GLN A 546 6.81 -13.92 -29.55
C GLN A 546 6.55 -13.59 -28.08
N ALA A 547 6.17 -12.34 -27.79
CA ALA A 547 5.81 -11.92 -26.44
C ALA A 547 4.66 -12.74 -25.85
N VAL A 548 3.62 -13.04 -26.65
CA VAL A 548 2.52 -13.91 -26.22
C VAL A 548 3.03 -15.32 -25.90
N GLN A 549 3.90 -15.90 -26.74
CA GLN A 549 4.47 -17.24 -26.50
C GLN A 549 5.35 -17.29 -25.24
N ASP A 550 6.14 -16.24 -25.01
CA ASP A 550 7.09 -16.17 -23.90
C ASP A 550 6.40 -15.94 -22.56
N LYS A 551 5.37 -15.07 -22.52
CA LYS A 551 4.76 -14.59 -21.27
C LYS A 551 3.44 -15.27 -20.92
N VAL A 552 2.67 -15.74 -21.91
CA VAL A 552 1.40 -16.44 -21.68
C VAL A 552 1.65 -17.93 -21.50
N GLU A 553 1.09 -18.52 -20.43
CA GLU A 553 1.29 -19.93 -20.07
C GLU A 553 0.84 -20.88 -21.19
N ASN A 554 -0.33 -20.64 -21.76
CA ASN A 554 -0.85 -21.37 -22.92
C ASN A 554 -1.65 -20.44 -23.85
N PRO A 555 -1.04 -19.95 -24.95
CA PRO A 555 -1.72 -19.08 -25.92
C PRO A 555 -2.99 -19.65 -26.55
N HIS A 556 -3.16 -20.97 -26.60
CA HIS A 556 -4.36 -21.62 -27.15
C HIS A 556 -5.50 -21.76 -26.13
N ARG A 557 -5.26 -21.44 -24.85
CA ARG A 557 -6.29 -21.45 -23.80
C ARG A 557 -6.59 -20.08 -23.22
N MET A 558 -5.83 -19.07 -23.61
CA MET A 558 -6.02 -17.69 -23.12
C MET A 558 -7.35 -17.12 -23.58
N ARG A 559 -7.83 -16.14 -22.81
CA ARG A 559 -8.98 -15.29 -23.14
C ARG A 559 -8.50 -13.85 -23.14
N ALA A 560 -8.10 -13.37 -24.32
CA ALA A 560 -7.39 -12.11 -24.48
C ALA A 560 -8.26 -11.01 -25.12
N LEU A 561 -8.02 -9.78 -24.67
CA LEU A 561 -8.49 -8.56 -25.34
C LEU A 561 -7.30 -7.79 -25.91
N GLY A 562 -7.34 -7.46 -27.19
CA GLY A 562 -6.32 -6.65 -27.85
C GLY A 562 -6.84 -5.28 -28.26
N PHE A 563 -6.22 -4.22 -27.76
CA PHE A 563 -6.63 -2.84 -28.03
C PHE A 563 -5.80 -2.23 -29.17
N CYS A 564 -6.45 -2.03 -30.33
CA CYS A 564 -5.82 -1.54 -31.55
C CYS A 564 -6.13 -0.06 -31.80
N VAL A 565 -5.32 0.56 -32.67
CA VAL A 565 -5.42 1.98 -33.05
C VAL A 565 -6.62 2.26 -33.95
N SER A 566 -6.93 1.37 -34.89
CA SER A 566 -7.96 1.57 -35.91
C SER A 566 -8.60 0.25 -36.33
N VAL A 567 -9.77 0.33 -36.98
CA VAL A 567 -10.51 -0.85 -37.46
C VAL A 567 -9.65 -1.71 -38.39
N GLN A 568 -8.87 -1.06 -39.26
CA GLN A 568 -7.93 -1.74 -40.15
C GLN A 568 -6.86 -2.50 -39.37
N HIS A 569 -6.28 -1.89 -38.34
CA HIS A 569 -5.30 -2.54 -37.49
C HIS A 569 -5.89 -3.72 -36.70
N ALA A 570 -7.12 -3.60 -36.17
CA ALA A 570 -7.78 -4.71 -35.48
C ALA A 570 -8.06 -5.91 -36.40
N ALA A 571 -8.53 -5.65 -37.62
CA ALA A 571 -8.75 -6.70 -38.62
C ALA A 571 -7.42 -7.38 -39.01
N TYR A 572 -6.38 -6.60 -39.25
CA TYR A 572 -5.04 -7.08 -39.57
C TYR A 572 -4.45 -7.98 -38.46
N MET A 573 -4.55 -7.57 -37.19
CA MET A 573 -4.09 -8.40 -36.07
C MET A 573 -4.89 -9.70 -35.93
N ALA A 574 -6.22 -9.65 -36.11
CA ALA A 574 -7.06 -10.84 -36.04
C ALA A 574 -6.70 -11.86 -37.12
N GLU A 575 -6.44 -11.39 -38.35
CA GLU A 575 -5.99 -12.23 -39.46
C GLU A 575 -4.64 -12.89 -39.15
N LYS A 576 -3.64 -12.10 -38.73
CA LYS A 576 -2.28 -12.60 -38.49
C LYS A 576 -2.20 -13.56 -37.31
N PHE A 577 -2.93 -13.30 -36.22
CA PHE A 577 -2.99 -14.23 -35.09
C PHE A 577 -3.67 -15.55 -35.47
N THR A 578 -4.75 -15.49 -36.25
CA THR A 578 -5.43 -16.70 -36.73
C THR A 578 -4.51 -17.51 -37.66
N ALA A 579 -3.76 -16.83 -38.54
CA ALA A 579 -2.75 -17.47 -39.38
C ALA A 579 -1.61 -18.12 -38.58
N ALA A 580 -1.28 -17.57 -37.41
CA ALA A 580 -0.31 -18.12 -36.46
C ALA A 580 -0.89 -19.24 -35.57
N GLY A 581 -2.13 -19.69 -35.81
CA GLY A 581 -2.77 -20.78 -35.06
C GLY A 581 -3.46 -20.35 -33.76
N ILE A 582 -3.68 -19.06 -33.55
CA ILE A 582 -4.41 -18.51 -32.40
C ILE A 582 -5.74 -17.93 -32.89
N PRO A 583 -6.86 -18.68 -32.79
CA PRO A 583 -8.18 -18.22 -33.21
C PRO A 583 -8.52 -16.83 -32.68
N SER A 584 -8.71 -15.87 -33.58
CA SER A 584 -8.87 -14.46 -33.22
C SER A 584 -9.96 -13.78 -34.06
N ARG A 585 -10.63 -12.78 -33.50
CA ARG A 585 -11.69 -12.03 -34.19
C ARG A 585 -11.61 -10.54 -33.90
N ALA A 586 -11.86 -9.70 -34.92
CA ALA A 586 -12.01 -8.26 -34.74
C ALA A 586 -13.46 -7.90 -34.40
N VAL A 587 -13.66 -7.01 -33.43
CA VAL A 587 -14.98 -6.47 -33.05
C VAL A 587 -14.90 -4.95 -33.05
N THR A 588 -15.83 -4.30 -33.75
CA THR A 588 -15.76 -2.85 -34.02
C THR A 588 -17.11 -2.17 -33.75
N ALA A 589 -17.13 -0.84 -33.80
CA ALA A 589 -18.36 -0.06 -33.61
C ALA A 589 -19.46 -0.39 -34.64
N THR A 590 -19.11 -0.92 -35.82
CA THR A 590 -20.07 -1.31 -36.87
C THR A 590 -20.62 -2.72 -36.70
N SER A 591 -20.07 -3.54 -35.78
CA SER A 591 -20.60 -4.89 -35.49
C SER A 591 -21.97 -4.82 -34.82
N SER A 592 -22.90 -5.70 -35.21
CA SER A 592 -24.27 -5.75 -34.64
C SER A 592 -24.29 -6.22 -33.18
N ARG A 593 -25.41 -6.05 -32.47
CA ARG A 593 -25.55 -6.52 -31.06
C ARG A 593 -25.41 -8.03 -30.97
N GLU A 594 -25.97 -8.75 -31.95
CA GLU A 594 -25.90 -10.21 -32.07
C GLU A 594 -24.48 -10.68 -32.35
N GLU A 595 -23.75 -10.02 -33.26
CA GLU A 595 -22.35 -10.35 -33.57
C GLU A 595 -21.42 -10.13 -32.37
N ARG A 596 -21.62 -9.03 -31.64
CA ARG A 596 -20.88 -8.75 -30.40
C ARG A 596 -21.14 -9.83 -29.38
N LYS A 597 -22.41 -10.17 -29.11
CA LYS A 597 -22.77 -11.23 -28.16
C LYS A 597 -22.13 -12.56 -28.55
N ALA A 598 -22.22 -12.95 -29.83
CA ALA A 598 -21.60 -14.17 -30.33
C ALA A 598 -20.07 -14.20 -30.18
N ALA A 599 -19.38 -13.07 -30.42
CA ALA A 599 -17.93 -12.99 -30.22
C ALA A 599 -17.54 -13.12 -28.75
N LEU A 600 -18.34 -12.56 -27.84
CA LEU A 600 -18.13 -12.64 -26.39
C LEU A 600 -18.38 -14.06 -25.86
N ASP A 601 -19.46 -14.71 -26.31
CA ASP A 601 -19.74 -16.11 -25.98
C ASP A 601 -18.61 -17.02 -26.52
N ALA A 602 -18.12 -16.77 -27.74
CA ALA A 602 -17.00 -17.50 -28.33
C ALA A 602 -15.69 -17.35 -27.52
N LEU A 603 -15.40 -16.16 -27.00
CA LEU A 603 -14.25 -15.92 -26.11
C LEU A 603 -14.41 -16.65 -24.76
N ARG A 604 -15.61 -16.62 -24.18
CA ARG A 604 -15.92 -17.32 -22.92
C ARG A 604 -15.66 -18.83 -23.06
N ASP A 605 -16.17 -19.39 -24.14
CA ASP A 605 -16.16 -20.82 -24.44
C ASP A 605 -14.82 -21.29 -25.07
N ARG A 606 -13.85 -20.38 -25.26
CA ARG A 606 -12.51 -20.61 -25.84
C ARG A 606 -12.51 -21.12 -27.30
N THR A 607 -13.59 -20.87 -28.05
CA THR A 607 -13.59 -21.11 -29.50
C THR A 607 -12.86 -20.01 -30.26
N VAL A 608 -12.77 -18.82 -29.64
CA VAL A 608 -11.86 -17.73 -30.00
C VAL A 608 -10.99 -17.41 -28.77
N ASN A 609 -9.71 -17.18 -28.98
CA ASN A 609 -8.75 -16.85 -27.92
C ASN A 609 -8.52 -15.34 -27.77
N VAL A 610 -8.64 -14.57 -28.86
CA VAL A 610 -8.38 -13.11 -28.83
C VAL A 610 -9.50 -12.34 -29.52
N LEU A 611 -10.01 -11.31 -28.84
CA LEU A 611 -10.83 -10.28 -29.47
C LEU A 611 -10.03 -8.98 -29.63
N PHE A 612 -9.83 -8.56 -30.88
CA PHE A 612 -9.21 -7.28 -31.20
C PHE A 612 -10.28 -6.20 -31.35
N ALA A 613 -10.12 -5.08 -30.64
CA ALA A 613 -11.12 -4.03 -30.56
C ALA A 613 -10.51 -2.63 -30.72
N VAL A 614 -11.36 -1.69 -31.15
CA VAL A 614 -11.02 -0.28 -31.37
C VAL A 614 -12.13 0.54 -30.76
N ASP A 615 -11.82 1.24 -29.67
CA ASP A 615 -12.74 2.07 -28.89
C ASP A 615 -14.05 1.36 -28.45
N LEU A 616 -14.10 0.03 -28.61
CA LEU A 616 -15.15 -0.87 -28.20
C LEU A 616 -14.64 -1.63 -26.96
N PHE A 617 -15.54 -1.93 -26.02
CA PHE A 617 -15.24 -2.52 -24.71
C PHE A 617 -14.55 -1.58 -23.70
N ASN A 618 -14.39 -0.30 -24.02
CA ASN A 618 -14.01 0.72 -23.04
C ASN A 618 -15.03 0.80 -21.89
N GLU A 619 -16.31 0.47 -22.13
CA GLU A 619 -17.40 0.46 -21.13
C GLU A 619 -18.35 -0.74 -21.29
N GLY A 620 -18.85 -1.27 -20.16
CA GLY A 620 -19.97 -2.21 -20.14
C GLY A 620 -19.70 -3.62 -20.70
N LEU A 621 -18.46 -4.10 -20.68
CA LEU A 621 -18.12 -5.51 -20.92
C LEU A 621 -18.03 -6.27 -19.58
N ASP A 622 -18.81 -7.35 -19.44
CA ASP A 622 -18.79 -8.24 -18.28
C ASP A 622 -18.31 -9.64 -18.68
N ILE A 623 -16.99 -9.79 -18.82
CA ILE A 623 -16.35 -11.11 -18.91
C ILE A 623 -15.29 -11.18 -17.82
N PRO A 624 -15.63 -11.64 -16.61
CA PRO A 624 -14.67 -11.79 -15.53
C PRO A 624 -13.51 -12.75 -15.90
N ALA A 625 -13.77 -13.68 -16.82
CA ALA A 625 -12.81 -14.71 -17.24
C ALA A 625 -11.65 -14.21 -18.14
N VAL A 626 -11.59 -12.94 -18.55
CA VAL A 626 -10.46 -12.40 -19.34
C VAL A 626 -9.18 -12.47 -18.51
N ASP A 627 -8.17 -13.16 -19.05
CA ASP A 627 -6.89 -13.44 -18.37
C ASP A 627 -5.68 -12.74 -19.01
N THR A 628 -5.86 -12.14 -20.19
CA THR A 628 -4.79 -11.51 -20.96
C THR A 628 -5.25 -10.19 -21.59
N VAL A 629 -4.45 -9.14 -21.51
CA VAL A 629 -4.68 -7.84 -22.17
C VAL A 629 -3.46 -7.46 -23.00
N LEU A 630 -3.68 -7.12 -24.27
CA LEU A 630 -2.66 -6.67 -25.21
C LEU A 630 -2.88 -5.18 -25.52
N PHE A 631 -1.97 -4.32 -25.05
CA PHE A 631 -1.95 -2.90 -25.40
C PHE A 631 -1.14 -2.71 -26.68
N LEU A 632 -1.83 -2.64 -27.83
CA LEU A 632 -1.21 -2.53 -29.15
C LEU A 632 -1.25 -1.10 -29.72
N ARG A 633 -1.73 -0.15 -28.92
CA ARG A 633 -1.82 1.29 -29.24
C ARG A 633 -1.14 2.12 -28.16
N PRO A 634 -0.58 3.30 -28.52
CA PRO A 634 -0.10 4.26 -27.53
C PRO A 634 -1.31 4.91 -26.85
N THR A 635 -1.71 4.39 -25.69
CA THR A 635 -2.81 4.95 -24.90
C THR A 635 -2.25 6.05 -23.98
N GLU A 636 -2.36 7.31 -24.40
CA GLU A 636 -1.89 8.48 -23.63
C GLU A 636 -2.73 8.71 -22.38
N SER A 637 -4.05 8.66 -22.53
CA SER A 637 -5.00 8.91 -21.44
C SER A 637 -4.91 7.80 -20.39
N ALA A 638 -4.47 8.15 -19.18
CA ALA A 638 -4.46 7.24 -18.03
C ALA A 638 -5.86 6.66 -17.76
N THR A 639 -6.88 7.47 -18.01
CA THR A 639 -8.31 7.13 -17.94
C THR A 639 -8.67 5.96 -18.85
N VAL A 640 -8.39 6.07 -20.15
CA VAL A 640 -8.67 4.99 -21.13
C VAL A 640 -7.84 3.75 -20.80
N PHE A 641 -6.58 3.94 -20.41
CA PHE A 641 -5.68 2.85 -20.03
C PHE A 641 -6.23 2.04 -18.83
N LEU A 642 -6.68 2.72 -17.77
CA LEU A 642 -7.28 2.08 -16.60
C LEU A 642 -8.61 1.39 -16.92
N GLN A 643 -9.46 2.00 -17.75
CA GLN A 643 -10.73 1.38 -18.17
C GLN A 643 -10.48 0.06 -18.92
N GLN A 644 -9.50 0.05 -19.82
CA GLN A 644 -9.08 -1.12 -20.60
C GLN A 644 -8.49 -2.21 -19.70
N LEU A 645 -7.58 -1.83 -18.81
CA LEU A 645 -6.98 -2.73 -17.83
C LEU A 645 -8.04 -3.33 -16.89
N GLY A 646 -8.95 -2.51 -16.37
CA GLY A 646 -10.03 -2.89 -15.45
C GLY A 646 -10.96 -3.98 -15.97
N ARG A 647 -10.98 -4.24 -17.28
CA ARG A 647 -11.71 -5.38 -17.88
C ARG A 647 -11.08 -6.71 -17.52
N GLY A 648 -9.75 -6.77 -17.49
CA GLY A 648 -9.00 -7.97 -17.11
C GLY A 648 -8.87 -8.18 -15.60
N LEU A 649 -9.12 -7.15 -14.79
CA LEU A 649 -8.87 -7.16 -13.34
C LEU A 649 -10.03 -7.72 -12.49
N ARG A 650 -11.14 -8.16 -13.07
CA ARG A 650 -12.24 -8.77 -12.30
C ARG A 650 -11.82 -10.15 -11.74
N LEU A 651 -12.33 -10.59 -10.60
CA LEU A 651 -12.03 -11.94 -10.08
C LEU A 651 -12.77 -13.03 -10.86
N ALA A 652 -12.15 -14.20 -11.05
CA ALA A 652 -12.76 -15.40 -11.63
C ALA A 652 -12.06 -16.66 -11.09
N GLU A 653 -12.80 -17.77 -10.89
CA GLU A 653 -12.28 -19.01 -10.27
C GLU A 653 -11.06 -19.58 -10.99
N ASP A 654 -11.06 -19.57 -12.33
CA ASP A 654 -9.97 -20.08 -13.17
C ASP A 654 -8.85 -19.05 -13.41
N LYS A 655 -8.89 -17.86 -12.79
CA LYS A 655 -7.98 -16.76 -13.11
C LYS A 655 -7.12 -16.35 -11.90
N PRO A 656 -5.88 -16.83 -11.82
CA PRO A 656 -4.98 -16.45 -10.73
C PRO A 656 -4.46 -15.01 -10.82
N CYS A 657 -4.16 -14.52 -12.04
CA CYS A 657 -3.79 -13.13 -12.28
C CYS A 657 -4.00 -12.76 -13.76
N LEU A 658 -4.13 -11.47 -14.03
CA LEU A 658 -4.18 -10.88 -15.38
C LEU A 658 -2.77 -10.74 -15.96
N THR A 659 -2.52 -11.23 -17.18
CA THR A 659 -1.28 -10.96 -17.92
C THR A 659 -1.48 -9.74 -18.81
N VAL A 660 -0.61 -8.73 -18.70
CA VAL A 660 -0.68 -7.49 -19.47
C VAL A 660 0.59 -7.33 -20.30
N LEU A 661 0.45 -7.26 -21.61
CA LEU A 661 1.55 -7.00 -22.54
C LEU A 661 1.38 -5.60 -23.11
N ASP A 662 2.29 -4.68 -22.77
CA ASP A 662 2.33 -3.32 -23.28
C ASP A 662 3.58 -3.09 -24.14
N PHE A 663 3.37 -2.69 -25.40
CA PHE A 663 4.44 -2.50 -26.37
C PHE A 663 4.85 -1.02 -26.39
N ILE A 664 6.01 -0.74 -25.81
CA ILE A 664 6.53 0.59 -25.52
C ILE A 664 7.59 0.98 -26.56
N GLY A 665 7.18 1.80 -27.52
CA GLY A 665 8.06 2.41 -28.52
C GLY A 665 8.71 3.72 -28.06
N ALA A 666 9.50 4.32 -28.95
CA ALA A 666 10.02 5.67 -28.74
C ALA A 666 8.89 6.69 -28.86
N GLN A 667 8.24 7.02 -27.75
CA GLN A 667 7.10 7.93 -27.73
C GLN A 667 7.51 9.39 -27.97
N HIS A 668 6.58 10.18 -28.49
CA HIS A 668 6.68 11.63 -28.56
C HIS A 668 6.92 12.23 -27.17
N LYS A 669 7.73 13.31 -27.12
CA LYS A 669 8.14 13.99 -25.87
C LYS A 669 6.98 14.45 -24.98
N GLU A 670 5.81 14.71 -25.56
CA GLU A 670 4.61 15.15 -24.84
C GLU A 670 3.79 14.00 -24.27
N PHE A 671 4.12 12.74 -24.58
CA PHE A 671 3.45 11.56 -24.03
C PHE A 671 3.74 11.44 -22.52
N ARG A 672 2.71 11.21 -21.69
CA ARG A 672 2.81 11.27 -20.22
C ARG A 672 2.79 9.88 -19.57
N PHE A 673 3.95 9.23 -19.45
CA PHE A 673 4.05 7.94 -18.76
C PHE A 673 3.79 8.05 -17.25
N ASP A 674 4.14 9.19 -16.65
CA ASP A 674 3.96 9.43 -15.21
C ASP A 674 2.49 9.31 -14.80
N LEU A 675 1.54 9.77 -15.61
CA LEU A 675 0.11 9.66 -15.32
C LEU A 675 -0.35 8.19 -15.26
N ARG A 676 0.08 7.37 -16.23
CA ARG A 676 -0.27 5.93 -16.28
C ARG A 676 0.31 5.15 -15.12
N PHE A 677 1.61 5.30 -14.86
CA PHE A 677 2.26 4.52 -13.82
C PHE A 677 1.89 5.01 -12.41
N ARG A 678 1.62 6.30 -12.20
CA ARG A 678 1.05 6.77 -10.92
C ARG A 678 -0.34 6.18 -10.68
N ALA A 679 -1.17 6.11 -11.72
CA ALA A 679 -2.47 5.45 -11.66
C ALA A 679 -2.37 3.95 -11.33
N LEU A 680 -1.34 3.26 -11.79
CA LEU A 680 -1.07 1.85 -11.48
C LEU A 680 -0.48 1.62 -10.08
N THR A 681 0.41 2.52 -9.64
CA THR A 681 1.27 2.29 -8.46
C THR A 681 0.83 3.05 -7.21
N GLY A 682 -0.08 4.02 -7.34
CA GLY A 682 -0.41 4.93 -6.24
C GLY A 682 0.74 5.86 -5.83
N SER A 683 1.93 5.73 -6.42
CA SER A 683 3.11 6.46 -6.01
C SER A 683 3.00 7.96 -6.26
N SER A 684 3.58 8.74 -5.34
CA SER A 684 3.77 10.18 -5.54
C SER A 684 4.66 10.45 -6.76
N ARG A 685 4.59 11.67 -7.30
CA ARG A 685 5.37 12.09 -8.49
C ARG A 685 6.87 11.71 -8.35
N ARG A 686 7.52 11.99 -7.22
CA ARG A 686 8.94 11.62 -6.98
C ARG A 686 9.14 10.15 -6.61
N GLY A 687 8.18 9.55 -5.89
CA GLY A 687 8.23 8.14 -5.53
C GLY A 687 8.31 7.23 -6.76
N LEU A 688 7.56 7.59 -7.82
CA LEU A 688 7.52 6.81 -9.05
C LEU A 688 8.91 6.68 -9.71
N GLN A 689 9.73 7.74 -9.74
CA GLN A 689 11.07 7.64 -10.33
C GLN A 689 11.91 6.58 -9.59
N ARG A 690 11.94 6.64 -8.25
CA ARG A 690 12.65 5.67 -7.42
C ARG A 690 12.09 4.26 -7.62
N ASP A 691 10.77 4.13 -7.71
CA ASP A 691 10.12 2.83 -7.89
C ASP A 691 10.52 2.21 -9.24
N VAL A 692 10.54 2.97 -10.33
CA VAL A 692 11.00 2.46 -11.64
C VAL A 692 12.47 2.01 -11.55
N GLU A 693 13.37 2.85 -10.99
CA GLU A 693 14.82 2.55 -10.87
C GLU A 693 15.14 1.29 -10.05
N VAL A 694 14.28 0.90 -9.11
CA VAL A 694 14.50 -0.27 -8.24
C VAL A 694 13.55 -1.45 -8.51
N GLY A 695 12.77 -1.37 -9.60
CA GLY A 695 11.90 -2.46 -10.09
C GLY A 695 10.56 -2.60 -9.38
N PHE A 696 9.90 -1.48 -9.05
CA PHE A 696 8.60 -1.37 -8.40
C PHE A 696 8.49 -2.20 -7.10
N PRO A 697 9.24 -1.84 -6.04
CA PRO A 697 9.41 -2.69 -4.86
C PRO A 697 8.17 -2.80 -3.99
N ARG A 698 7.22 -1.87 -4.14
CA ARG A 698 6.09 -1.66 -3.23
C ARG A 698 4.74 -2.14 -3.76
N LEU A 699 4.68 -2.78 -4.94
CA LEU A 699 3.42 -3.20 -5.60
C LEU A 699 2.50 -4.02 -4.68
N PRO A 700 1.17 -4.02 -4.88
CA PRO A 700 0.24 -4.79 -4.05
C PRO A 700 0.55 -6.28 -4.18
N ALA A 701 0.03 -7.09 -3.25
CA ALA A 701 0.18 -8.53 -3.34
C ALA A 701 -0.30 -9.01 -4.73
N GLY A 702 0.56 -9.75 -5.40
CA GLY A 702 0.31 -10.43 -6.65
C GLY A 702 0.55 -9.58 -7.89
N CYS A 703 0.82 -8.30 -7.70
CA CYS A 703 1.10 -7.42 -8.80
C CYS A 703 2.59 -7.41 -9.10
N HIS A 704 2.93 -7.53 -10.38
CA HIS A 704 4.30 -7.43 -10.86
C HIS A 704 4.37 -6.49 -12.05
N ILE A 705 5.36 -5.61 -12.08
CA ILE A 705 5.68 -4.77 -13.24
C ILE A 705 7.12 -5.06 -13.64
N LYS A 706 7.30 -5.55 -14.85
CA LYS A 706 8.61 -5.78 -15.47
C LYS A 706 8.70 -4.96 -16.75
N LEU A 707 9.68 -4.08 -16.80
CA LEU A 707 10.02 -3.33 -18.01
C LEU A 707 11.28 -3.92 -18.60
N ASP A 708 11.31 -4.10 -19.92
CA ASP A 708 12.55 -4.39 -20.63
C ASP A 708 13.53 -3.23 -20.46
N ARG A 709 14.84 -3.50 -20.45
CA ARG A 709 15.88 -2.48 -20.17
C ARG A 709 15.74 -1.19 -21.00
N VAL A 710 15.39 -1.32 -22.29
CA VAL A 710 15.20 -0.15 -23.16
C VAL A 710 13.89 0.58 -22.84
N ALA A 711 12.80 -0.17 -22.60
CA ALA A 711 11.52 0.40 -22.19
C ALA A 711 11.62 1.12 -20.84
N GLU A 712 12.36 0.56 -19.88
CA GLU A 712 12.65 1.18 -18.57
C GLU A 712 13.34 2.52 -18.76
N GLN A 713 14.38 2.60 -19.61
CA GLN A 713 15.09 3.83 -19.89
C GLN A 713 14.19 4.89 -20.54
N VAL A 714 13.39 4.51 -21.54
CA VAL A 714 12.42 5.40 -22.21
C VAL A 714 11.42 5.98 -21.20
N VAL A 715 10.88 5.13 -20.32
CA VAL A 715 9.94 5.54 -19.27
C VAL A 715 10.63 6.46 -18.25
N LEU A 716 11.84 6.13 -17.79
CA LEU A 716 12.61 6.93 -16.84
C LEU A 716 12.94 8.32 -17.38
N ASP A 717 13.39 8.43 -18.63
CA ASP A 717 13.75 9.72 -19.22
C ASP A 717 12.52 10.62 -19.40
N ASN A 718 11.39 10.06 -19.82
CA ASN A 718 10.13 10.78 -19.90
C ASN A 718 9.63 11.26 -18.53
N ILE A 719 9.71 10.40 -17.52
CA ILE A 719 9.34 10.74 -16.13
C ILE A 719 10.25 11.86 -15.61
N LYS A 720 11.58 11.76 -15.75
CA LYS A 720 12.52 12.79 -15.29
C LYS A 720 12.25 14.16 -15.92
N GLN A 721 11.94 14.19 -17.21
CA GLN A 721 11.57 15.43 -17.91
C GLN A 721 10.25 16.01 -17.39
N SER A 722 9.29 15.16 -17.06
CA SER A 722 7.95 15.55 -16.57
C SER A 722 7.92 15.95 -15.08
N LEU A 723 8.92 15.55 -14.27
CA LEU A 723 8.92 15.69 -12.81
C LEU A 723 9.47 17.00 -12.23
N THR A 724 10.13 17.84 -13.03
CA THR A 724 10.76 19.08 -12.53
C THR A 724 9.76 20.23 -12.42
N VAL A 725 8.98 20.29 -11.32
CA VAL A 725 8.27 21.53 -10.93
C VAL A 725 9.31 22.55 -10.47
N SER A 726 9.74 23.42 -11.38
CA SER A 726 10.73 24.45 -11.06
C SER A 726 10.03 25.67 -10.45
N TRP A 727 10.62 26.28 -9.41
CA TRP A 727 10.11 27.53 -8.83
C TRP A 727 9.98 28.64 -9.89
N LYS A 728 10.88 28.63 -10.89
CA LYS A 728 10.79 29.53 -12.05
C LYS A 728 9.55 29.26 -12.92
N GLY A 729 9.16 28.00 -13.07
CA GLY A 729 7.91 27.59 -13.73
C GLY A 729 6.69 28.11 -12.98
N LEU A 730 6.65 27.96 -11.66
CA LEU A 730 5.56 28.49 -10.82
C LEU A 730 5.42 30.01 -10.94
N ILE A 731 6.54 30.73 -10.93
CA ILE A 731 6.53 32.19 -11.14
C ILE A 731 6.01 32.53 -12.54
N SER A 732 6.38 31.75 -13.56
CA SER A 732 5.91 31.98 -14.93
C SER A 732 4.41 31.74 -15.07
N GLU A 733 3.88 30.68 -14.45
CA GLU A 733 2.45 30.38 -14.42
C GLU A 733 1.68 31.45 -13.66
N ALA A 734 2.16 31.83 -12.46
CA ALA A 734 1.58 32.93 -11.70
C ALA A 734 1.57 34.23 -12.50
N ARG A 735 2.66 34.61 -13.20
CA ARG A 735 2.65 35.83 -14.03
C ARG A 735 1.62 35.82 -15.18
N GLN A 736 1.15 34.64 -15.60
CA GLN A 736 0.17 34.50 -16.66
C GLN A 736 -1.28 34.41 -16.14
N ALA A 737 -1.46 34.18 -14.84
CA ALA A 737 -2.77 34.06 -14.19
C ALA A 737 -3.33 35.42 -13.74
N GLU A 738 -4.65 35.54 -13.70
CA GLU A 738 -5.37 36.77 -13.32
C GLU A 738 -5.49 36.96 -11.79
N GLN A 739 -4.36 36.91 -11.07
CA GLN A 739 -4.30 37.01 -9.59
C GLN A 739 -5.31 36.10 -8.86
N PRO A 740 -5.33 34.78 -9.15
CA PRO A 740 -6.20 33.83 -8.47
C PRO A 740 -5.95 33.79 -6.95
N SER A 741 -6.97 33.41 -6.19
CA SER A 741 -6.79 32.95 -4.81
C SER A 741 -5.90 31.70 -4.74
N LEU A 742 -5.33 31.38 -3.58
CA LEU A 742 -4.53 30.16 -3.42
C LEU A 742 -5.29 28.91 -3.89
N ALA A 743 -6.57 28.77 -3.54
CA ALA A 743 -7.39 27.63 -3.93
C ALA A 743 -7.52 27.51 -5.46
N GLN A 744 -7.84 28.63 -6.14
CA GLN A 744 -7.97 28.68 -7.59
C GLN A 744 -6.63 28.36 -8.28
N PHE A 745 -5.53 28.90 -7.77
CA PHE A 745 -4.20 28.65 -8.35
C PHE A 745 -3.82 27.16 -8.28
N LEU A 746 -4.08 26.49 -7.16
CA LEU A 746 -3.80 25.06 -7.00
C LEU A 746 -4.65 24.20 -7.95
N ASP A 747 -5.93 24.55 -8.11
CA ASP A 747 -6.85 23.86 -9.02
C ASP A 747 -6.44 24.04 -10.50
N GLU A 748 -6.14 25.27 -10.93
CA GLU A 748 -5.76 25.60 -12.31
C GLU A 748 -4.42 24.94 -12.72
N THR A 749 -3.48 24.84 -11.79
CA THR A 749 -2.12 24.32 -12.07
C THR A 749 -1.96 22.82 -11.79
N GLY A 750 -2.88 22.21 -11.03
CA GLY A 750 -2.76 20.82 -10.60
C GLY A 750 -1.52 20.56 -9.72
N ILE A 751 -1.10 21.57 -8.97
CA ILE A 751 0.01 21.53 -8.02
C ILE A 751 -0.54 21.20 -6.64
N GLU A 752 0.16 20.33 -5.92
CA GLU A 752 -0.18 20.04 -4.53
C GLU A 752 0.26 21.19 -3.62
N LEU A 753 -0.55 21.53 -2.62
CA LEU A 753 -0.22 22.56 -1.62
C LEU A 753 1.15 22.32 -0.98
N GLU A 754 1.48 21.06 -0.70
CA GLU A 754 2.74 20.60 -0.15
C GLU A 754 3.93 21.02 -1.03
N ASP A 755 3.79 20.98 -2.36
CA ASP A 755 4.84 21.37 -3.31
C ASP A 755 5.12 22.88 -3.27
N LEU A 756 4.09 23.70 -3.03
CA LEU A 756 4.21 25.16 -2.92
C LEU A 756 5.00 25.57 -1.66
N TYR A 757 4.76 24.88 -0.54
CA TYR A 757 5.43 25.14 0.75
C TYR A 757 6.69 24.29 0.96
N ARG A 758 7.13 23.53 -0.05
CA ARG A 758 8.30 22.64 0.04
C ARG A 758 9.61 23.38 -0.14
N GLY A 759 10.41 23.42 0.93
CA GLY A 759 11.79 23.90 0.93
C GLY A 759 11.94 25.24 1.66
N SER A 760 13.17 25.73 1.78
CA SER A 760 13.41 27.02 2.43
C SER A 760 13.01 28.18 1.51
N GLY A 761 12.22 29.12 2.02
CA GLY A 761 11.93 30.38 1.33
C GLY A 761 10.83 30.31 0.26
N ARG A 762 9.87 29.38 0.39
CA ARG A 762 8.72 29.26 -0.51
C ARG A 762 7.43 29.25 0.29
N SER A 763 6.46 30.01 -0.19
CA SER A 763 5.09 30.05 0.32
C SER A 763 4.19 30.70 -0.73
N TRP A 764 2.89 30.77 -0.45
CA TRP A 764 1.96 31.48 -1.31
C TRP A 764 2.30 32.97 -1.44
N LEU A 765 2.52 33.67 -0.33
CA LEU A 765 2.92 35.08 -0.34
C LEU A 765 4.25 35.31 -1.07
N ASP A 766 5.22 34.41 -0.93
CA ASP A 766 6.49 34.53 -1.64
C ASP A 766 6.30 34.37 -3.17
N LEU A 767 5.35 33.51 -3.60
CA LEU A 767 4.95 33.41 -5.00
C LEU A 767 4.24 34.68 -5.47
N LYS A 768 3.30 35.22 -4.69
CA LYS A 768 2.62 36.51 -4.99
C LYS A 768 3.63 37.64 -5.17
N ARG A 769 4.62 37.75 -4.27
CA ARG A 769 5.73 38.72 -4.35
C ARG A 769 6.59 38.52 -5.60
N ALA A 770 6.96 37.27 -5.93
CA ALA A 770 7.78 36.98 -7.11
C ALA A 770 7.04 37.17 -8.46
N ALA A 771 5.72 36.97 -8.46
CA ALA A 771 4.84 37.25 -9.59
C ALA A 771 4.53 38.76 -9.75
N GLY A 772 4.78 39.56 -8.73
CA GLY A 772 4.52 41.00 -8.72
C GLY A 772 3.08 41.37 -8.33
N TRP A 773 2.35 40.46 -7.70
CA TRP A 773 0.97 40.68 -7.24
C TRP A 773 0.91 41.35 -5.86
N ASP A 774 1.97 41.21 -5.06
CA ASP A 774 2.07 41.78 -3.72
C ASP A 774 3.40 42.53 -3.56
N ALA A 775 3.33 43.76 -3.04
CA ALA A 775 4.48 44.65 -2.83
C ALA A 775 4.73 44.97 -1.34
N ALA A 776 4.07 44.28 -0.41
CA ALA A 776 4.23 44.51 1.02
C ALA A 776 5.64 44.15 1.50
N ALA A 777 6.27 45.06 2.26
CA ALA A 777 7.58 44.83 2.84
C ALA A 777 7.51 43.72 3.91
N PRO A 778 8.50 42.80 3.97
CA PRO A 778 8.56 41.76 5.00
C PRO A 778 8.61 42.35 6.41
N GLY A 779 7.76 41.85 7.32
CA GLY A 779 7.83 42.17 8.74
C GLY A 779 9.00 41.48 9.46
N PRO A 780 9.25 41.80 10.74
CA PRO A 780 10.36 41.24 11.51
C PRO A 780 10.25 39.72 11.75
N ASP A 781 9.04 39.15 11.69
CA ASP A 781 8.76 37.73 11.88
C ASP A 781 8.39 36.98 10.56
N ASP A 782 8.49 37.65 9.40
CA ASP A 782 8.05 37.12 8.08
C ASP A 782 8.63 35.73 7.79
N GLU A 783 9.95 35.55 7.99
CA GLU A 783 10.63 34.27 7.73
C GLU A 783 10.18 33.14 8.66
N ARG A 784 9.87 33.48 9.92
CA ARG A 784 9.46 32.53 10.95
C ARG A 784 8.04 32.05 10.70
N LEU A 785 7.14 32.99 10.35
CA LEU A 785 5.76 32.69 9.97
C LEU A 785 5.70 31.84 8.70
N ARG A 786 6.47 32.20 7.66
CA ARG A 786 6.63 31.39 6.44
C ARG A 786 6.97 29.93 6.76
N ALA A 787 7.99 29.71 7.59
CA ALA A 787 8.40 28.37 7.97
C ALA A 787 7.34 27.63 8.80
N ALA A 788 6.54 28.35 9.58
CA ALA A 788 5.45 27.79 10.38
C ALA A 788 4.30 27.27 9.52
N PHE A 789 3.89 28.01 8.49
CA PHE A 789 2.76 27.63 7.64
C PHE A 789 2.98 26.28 6.95
N GLY A 790 4.21 26.02 6.47
CA GLY A 790 4.57 24.70 5.91
C GLY A 790 4.47 23.55 6.92
N ARG A 791 4.62 23.82 8.23
CA ARG A 791 4.44 22.84 9.31
C ARG A 791 3.00 22.73 9.83
N MET A 792 2.10 23.58 9.35
CA MET A 792 0.69 23.63 9.77
C MET A 792 -0.25 22.98 8.75
N LEU A 793 0.29 22.44 7.65
CA LEU A 793 -0.51 21.81 6.59
C LEU A 793 -1.29 20.57 7.07
N HIS A 794 -0.99 20.03 8.25
CA HIS A 794 -1.68 18.88 8.82
C HIS A 794 -3.00 19.19 9.53
N VAL A 795 -3.33 20.47 9.76
CA VAL A 795 -4.51 20.84 10.55
C VAL A 795 -5.78 20.46 9.78
N ASP A 796 -6.56 19.53 10.34
CA ASP A 796 -7.69 18.85 9.66
C ASP A 796 -8.96 18.75 10.53
N ASP A 797 -9.15 19.66 11.49
CA ASP A 797 -10.43 19.86 12.16
C ASP A 797 -10.95 21.29 12.00
N ASP A 798 -12.26 21.35 11.94
CA ASP A 798 -13.01 22.55 11.62
C ASP A 798 -12.97 23.60 12.75
N GLU A 799 -12.95 23.20 14.03
CA GLU A 799 -12.85 24.15 15.16
C GLU A 799 -11.55 24.95 15.12
N ARG A 800 -10.40 24.28 14.99
CA ARG A 800 -9.11 24.96 14.89
C ARG A 800 -9.02 25.83 13.65
N LEU A 801 -9.46 25.35 12.48
CA LEU A 801 -9.37 26.14 11.25
C LEU A 801 -10.23 27.40 11.30
N ARG A 802 -11.46 27.33 11.84
CA ARG A 802 -12.29 28.53 12.07
C ARG A 802 -11.63 29.50 13.04
N PHE A 803 -11.07 28.99 14.13
CA PHE A 803 -10.35 29.82 15.10
C PHE A 803 -9.16 30.53 14.46
N ILE A 804 -8.32 29.81 13.71
CA ILE A 804 -7.13 30.37 13.05
C ILE A 804 -7.56 31.41 12.01
N ARG A 805 -8.63 31.17 11.25
CA ARG A 805 -9.16 32.13 10.29
C ARG A 805 -9.66 33.41 10.96
N ALA A 806 -10.39 33.30 12.06
CA ALA A 806 -10.86 34.45 12.84
C ALA A 806 -9.69 35.24 13.45
N ALA A 807 -8.68 34.53 13.98
CA ALA A 807 -7.45 35.11 14.50
C ALA A 807 -6.66 35.87 13.41
N ALA A 808 -6.57 35.31 12.21
CA ALA A 808 -5.88 35.90 11.06
C ALA A 808 -6.60 37.15 10.52
N SER A 809 -7.92 37.19 10.55
CA SER A 809 -8.69 38.35 10.11
C SER A 809 -8.70 39.49 11.13
N GLY A 810 -8.37 39.21 12.40
CA GLY A 810 -8.47 40.16 13.52
C GLY A 810 -9.87 40.25 14.10
N GLY A 811 -10.69 39.20 13.95
CA GLY A 811 -12.03 39.13 14.55
C GLY A 811 -12.00 39.02 16.07
N GLU A 812 -13.14 39.32 16.71
CA GLU A 812 -13.30 39.09 18.16
C GLU A 812 -13.18 37.60 18.47
N VAL A 813 -12.24 37.25 19.35
CA VAL A 813 -12.07 35.90 19.86
C VAL A 813 -12.81 35.81 21.19
N ALA A 814 -13.71 34.84 21.31
CA ALA A 814 -14.49 34.63 22.52
C ALA A 814 -13.60 34.29 23.73
N ASP A 815 -14.05 34.69 24.92
CA ASP A 815 -13.35 34.44 26.19
C ASP A 815 -13.68 33.03 26.73
N GLY A 816 -12.73 32.43 27.45
CA GLY A 816 -12.89 31.11 28.07
C GLY A 816 -11.66 30.20 27.95
N GLU A 817 -11.63 29.17 28.79
CA GLU A 817 -10.48 28.25 28.88
C GLU A 817 -10.23 27.48 27.58
N ARG A 818 -11.31 27.07 26.88
CA ARG A 818 -11.21 26.38 25.58
C ARG A 818 -10.56 27.25 24.51
N PHE A 819 -10.96 28.53 24.42
CA PHE A 819 -10.36 29.50 23.49
C PHE A 819 -8.92 29.83 23.87
N SER A 820 -8.61 29.95 25.15
CA SER A 820 -7.24 30.13 25.63
C SER A 820 -6.33 28.96 25.22
N ARG A 821 -6.82 27.72 25.29
CA ARG A 821 -6.09 26.52 24.82
C ARG A 821 -5.92 26.52 23.30
N LEU A 822 -6.95 26.88 22.52
CA LEU A 822 -6.83 27.06 21.06
C LEU A 822 -5.78 28.11 20.67
N ALA A 823 -5.75 29.25 21.37
CA ALA A 823 -4.75 30.28 21.18
C ALA A 823 -3.33 29.79 21.51
N ALA A 824 -3.18 29.01 22.59
CA ALA A 824 -1.90 28.40 22.94
C ALA A 824 -1.41 27.42 21.86
N MET A 825 -2.32 26.60 21.30
CA MET A 825 -2.01 25.71 20.19
C MET A 825 -1.49 26.49 18.98
N LEU A 826 -2.23 27.51 18.53
CA LEU A 826 -1.81 28.37 17.41
C LEU A 826 -0.46 29.04 17.70
N HIS A 827 -0.27 29.56 18.91
CA HIS A 827 1.00 30.17 19.33
C HIS A 827 2.18 29.21 19.17
N PHE A 828 2.05 27.96 19.63
CA PHE A 828 3.16 27.01 19.49
C PHE A 828 3.35 26.53 18.04
N SER A 829 2.31 26.47 17.22
CA SER A 829 2.47 26.17 15.78
C SER A 829 3.26 27.28 15.07
N LEU A 830 2.95 28.57 15.37
CA LEU A 830 3.62 29.73 14.78
C LEU A 830 5.05 29.94 15.31
N TRP A 831 5.23 29.84 16.62
CA TRP A 831 6.45 30.28 17.28
C TRP A 831 7.32 29.11 17.79
N GLY A 832 6.78 27.91 17.94
CA GLY A 832 7.50 26.73 18.43
C GLY A 832 7.71 26.70 19.94
N ALA A 833 8.10 25.52 20.45
CA ALA A 833 8.13 25.19 21.88
C ALA A 833 9.08 26.05 22.76
N ARG A 834 10.04 26.77 22.16
CA ARG A 834 11.00 27.62 22.90
C ARG A 834 10.42 28.97 23.31
N THR A 835 9.27 29.36 22.76
CA THR A 835 8.61 30.63 23.07
C THR A 835 7.36 30.35 23.90
N PRO A 836 7.33 30.69 25.20
CA PRO A 836 6.19 30.39 26.06
C PRO A 836 4.95 31.19 25.64
N PHE A 837 3.77 30.64 25.92
CA PHE A 837 2.48 31.30 25.68
C PHE A 837 2.09 32.16 26.89
N SER A 838 2.00 33.48 26.70
CA SER A 838 1.63 34.43 27.75
C SER A 838 0.13 34.71 27.79
N SER A 839 -0.43 35.26 26.72
CA SER A 839 -1.85 35.61 26.59
C SER A 839 -2.31 35.54 25.13
N VAL A 840 -3.64 35.45 24.94
CA VAL A 840 -4.27 35.41 23.62
C VAL A 840 -3.97 36.71 22.86
N GLU A 841 -4.16 37.86 23.50
CA GLU A 841 -3.99 39.19 22.91
C GLU A 841 -2.55 39.39 22.42
N THR A 842 -1.57 38.97 23.22
CA THR A 842 -0.15 39.10 22.86
C THR A 842 0.21 38.23 21.66
N ALA A 843 -0.28 36.98 21.64
CA ALA A 843 -0.01 36.05 20.55
C ALA A 843 -0.63 36.52 19.23
N LEU A 844 -1.88 37.01 19.27
CA LEU A 844 -2.59 37.50 18.10
C LEU A 844 -2.05 38.84 17.59
N ALA A 845 -1.72 39.78 18.48
CA ALA A 845 -1.14 41.06 18.10
C ALA A 845 0.18 40.88 17.34
N ARG A 846 0.99 39.89 17.72
CA ARG A 846 2.25 39.57 17.03
C ARG A 846 2.04 38.99 15.63
N LEU A 847 1.03 38.14 15.44
CA LEU A 847 0.64 37.63 14.12
C LEU A 847 0.11 38.77 13.23
N LEU A 848 -0.79 39.59 13.76
CA LEU A 848 -1.44 40.68 13.03
C LEU A 848 -0.50 41.85 12.69
N ALA A 849 0.67 41.93 13.34
CA ALA A 849 1.72 42.88 12.98
C ALA A 849 2.28 42.65 11.56
N ASP A 850 2.17 41.43 11.02
CA ASP A 850 2.50 41.11 9.62
C ASP A 850 1.21 40.76 8.86
N ARG A 851 0.51 41.80 8.39
CA ARG A 851 -0.82 41.64 7.78
C ARG A 851 -0.82 40.74 6.54
N ALA A 852 0.22 40.83 5.69
CA ALA A 852 0.32 40.01 4.48
C ALA A 852 0.46 38.52 4.81
N ARG A 853 1.20 38.18 5.88
CA ARG A 853 1.29 36.81 6.40
C ARG A 853 0.00 36.35 7.07
N ALA A 854 -0.70 37.25 7.78
CA ALA A 854 -2.01 36.94 8.33
C ALA A 854 -3.04 36.63 7.23
N ASP A 855 -3.06 37.41 6.14
CA ASP A 855 -3.94 37.17 4.99
C ASP A 855 -3.58 35.83 4.29
N GLU A 856 -2.29 35.53 4.11
CA GLU A 856 -1.83 34.21 3.62
C GLU A 856 -2.32 33.05 4.50
N LEU A 857 -2.27 33.20 5.82
CA LEU A 857 -2.78 32.20 6.75
C LEU A 857 -4.30 32.02 6.61
N GLY A 858 -5.04 33.10 6.38
CA GLY A 858 -6.48 33.05 6.09
C GLY A 858 -6.80 32.28 4.81
N GLU A 859 -6.07 32.54 3.72
CA GLU A 859 -6.19 31.77 2.47
C GLU A 859 -5.82 30.30 2.68
N LEU A 860 -4.72 30.02 3.38
CA LEU A 860 -4.27 28.66 3.69
C LEU A 860 -5.31 27.88 4.49
N THR A 861 -5.89 28.46 5.54
CA THR A 861 -6.95 27.79 6.32
C THR A 861 -8.20 27.48 5.50
N SER A 862 -8.45 28.23 4.42
CA SER A 862 -9.56 27.93 3.50
C SER A 862 -9.27 26.67 2.71
N VAL A 863 -8.07 26.56 2.14
CA VAL A 863 -7.64 25.35 1.43
C VAL A 863 -7.56 24.14 2.36
N LEU A 864 -7.07 24.30 3.59
CA LEU A 864 -7.02 23.21 4.57
C LEU A 864 -8.42 22.76 5.02
N HIS A 865 -9.37 23.70 5.12
CA HIS A 865 -10.75 23.36 5.47
C HIS A 865 -11.38 22.51 4.38
N ASP A 866 -11.22 22.89 3.11
CA ASP A 866 -11.70 22.12 1.95
C ASP A 866 -11.07 20.70 1.86
N ARG A 867 -9.89 20.49 2.46
CA ARG A 867 -9.18 19.20 2.50
C ARG A 867 -9.60 18.29 3.66
N ILE A 868 -10.57 18.67 4.50
CA ILE A 868 -11.06 17.78 5.56
C ILE A 868 -11.82 16.61 4.94
N GLU A 869 -11.21 15.43 4.96
CA GLU A 869 -11.79 14.21 4.38
C GLU A 869 -12.60 13.37 5.38
N ARG A 870 -12.63 13.76 6.66
CA ARG A 870 -13.20 12.93 7.71
C ARG A 870 -13.88 13.77 8.78
N VAL A 871 -15.02 13.27 9.27
CA VAL A 871 -15.65 13.84 10.46
C VAL A 871 -14.76 13.56 11.67
N THR A 872 -14.41 14.61 12.41
CA THR A 872 -13.58 14.55 13.61
C THR A 872 -14.43 14.92 14.83
N PRO A 873 -14.99 13.93 15.56
CA PRO A 873 -15.90 14.19 16.68
C PRO A 873 -15.17 14.89 17.83
N ALA A 874 -15.81 15.87 18.46
CA ALA A 874 -15.29 16.49 19.67
C ALA A 874 -15.27 15.49 20.83
N VAL A 875 -14.25 15.54 21.69
CA VAL A 875 -14.21 14.69 22.90
C VAL A 875 -15.16 15.23 23.97
N GLU A 876 -16.28 14.55 24.20
CA GLU A 876 -17.25 14.93 25.24
C GLU A 876 -16.70 14.78 26.68
N VAL A 877 -15.76 13.85 26.88
CA VAL A 877 -15.26 13.44 28.21
C VAL A 877 -14.46 14.54 28.93
N SER A 878 -14.21 15.72 28.34
CA SER A 878 -13.19 16.63 28.90
C SER A 878 -13.38 18.14 28.72
N GLY A 879 -14.62 18.65 28.73
CA GLY A 879 -14.88 20.08 28.95
C GLY A 879 -14.07 21.05 28.06
N ALA A 880 -13.03 21.68 28.63
CA ALA A 880 -12.23 22.73 27.99
C ALA A 880 -11.22 22.25 26.92
N ARG A 881 -11.00 20.93 26.71
CA ARG A 881 -10.00 20.41 25.75
C ARG A 881 -10.46 20.59 24.29
N PRO A 882 -9.79 21.41 23.46
CA PRO A 882 -10.11 21.55 22.04
C PRO A 882 -9.51 20.41 21.20
N LEU A 883 -9.83 19.17 21.57
CA LEU A 883 -9.38 17.98 20.86
C LEU A 883 -10.56 17.28 20.19
N HIS A 884 -10.36 16.96 18.93
CA HIS A 884 -11.25 16.19 18.09
C HIS A 884 -10.62 14.84 17.77
N VAL A 885 -11.38 13.76 18.03
CA VAL A 885 -10.96 12.38 17.77
C VAL A 885 -10.73 12.23 16.26
N HIS A 886 -9.61 11.59 15.93
CA HIS A 886 -9.11 11.35 14.58
C HIS A 886 -8.62 12.57 13.80
N ALA A 887 -8.53 13.75 14.43
CA ALA A 887 -7.78 14.87 13.88
C ALA A 887 -6.28 14.72 14.16
N ARG A 888 -5.47 15.46 13.41
CA ARG A 888 -4.00 15.44 13.44
C ARG A 888 -3.44 16.62 14.23
N TYR A 889 -2.48 16.32 15.09
CA TYR A 889 -1.84 17.30 15.97
C TYR A 889 -0.34 17.16 15.90
N SER A 890 0.36 18.29 15.87
CA SER A 890 1.74 18.30 16.32
C SER A 890 1.76 17.96 17.82
N ARG A 891 2.92 17.49 18.28
CA ARG A 891 3.09 17.14 19.69
C ARG A 891 2.91 18.37 20.59
N GLU A 892 3.38 19.53 20.12
CA GLU A 892 3.25 20.81 20.81
C GLU A 892 1.79 21.27 20.89
N GLU A 893 1.01 21.14 19.81
CA GLU A 893 -0.43 21.38 19.81
C GLU A 893 -1.17 20.49 20.80
N ALA A 894 -0.88 19.18 20.78
CA ALA A 894 -1.52 18.23 21.69
C ALA A 894 -1.29 18.62 23.15
N LEU A 895 -0.05 18.92 23.55
CA LEU A 895 0.27 19.33 24.92
C LEU A 895 -0.38 20.67 25.32
N ALA A 896 -0.46 21.63 24.39
CA ALA A 896 -1.13 22.90 24.62
C ALA A 896 -2.64 22.72 24.85
N ALA A 897 -3.26 21.74 24.18
CA ALA A 897 -4.67 21.39 24.40
C ALA A 897 -4.95 20.85 25.82
N PHE A 898 -3.93 20.28 26.50
CA PHE A 898 -3.97 19.89 27.92
C PHE A 898 -3.58 21.04 28.88
N GLY A 899 -3.51 22.28 28.39
CA GLY A 899 -3.32 23.49 29.22
C GLY A 899 -1.87 23.85 29.52
N LEU A 900 -0.88 23.17 28.92
CA LEU A 900 0.53 23.52 29.08
C LEU A 900 0.86 24.83 28.33
N ARG A 901 1.35 25.83 29.07
CA ARG A 901 1.70 27.17 28.54
C ARG A 901 3.20 27.38 28.31
N ASP A 902 4.03 26.47 28.78
CA ASP A 902 5.48 26.45 28.52
C ASP A 902 5.90 25.01 28.14
N LEU A 903 6.57 24.89 26.99
CA LEU A 903 7.02 23.62 26.42
C LEU A 903 8.56 23.52 26.35
N ASN A 904 9.28 24.46 26.96
CA ASN A 904 10.72 24.46 26.97
C ASN A 904 11.26 23.36 27.90
N GLY A 905 12.19 22.53 27.40
CA GLY A 905 12.78 21.45 28.20
C GLY A 905 11.83 20.31 28.58
N THR A 906 10.60 20.27 28.03
CA THR A 906 9.57 19.26 28.36
C THR A 906 9.92 17.83 27.87
N TRP A 907 11.08 17.64 27.23
CA TRP A 907 11.37 16.49 26.37
C TRP A 907 12.34 15.49 27.00
N GLY A 908 11.92 14.22 27.01
CA GLY A 908 12.74 13.08 27.45
C GLY A 908 12.13 11.69 27.21
N SER A 909 10.82 11.57 26.90
CA SER A 909 10.17 10.28 26.62
C SER A 909 8.94 10.41 25.70
N GLY A 910 8.42 9.28 25.19
CA GLY A 910 7.20 9.21 24.37
C GLY A 910 5.88 9.33 25.14
N VAL A 911 5.91 9.56 26.46
CA VAL A 911 4.73 9.75 27.31
C VAL A 911 4.90 10.98 28.18
N LYS A 912 3.80 11.70 28.42
CA LYS A 912 3.76 12.86 29.31
C LYS A 912 2.58 12.80 30.28
N TRP A 913 2.88 12.86 31.58
CA TRP A 913 1.88 13.15 32.62
C TRP A 913 1.66 14.66 32.72
N VAL A 914 0.41 15.10 32.69
CA VAL A 914 -0.04 16.49 32.83
C VAL A 914 -0.85 16.63 34.12
N PRO A 915 -0.23 17.00 35.25
CA PRO A 915 -0.90 17.01 36.56
C PRO A 915 -2.09 17.97 36.63
N SER A 916 -1.99 19.15 36.00
CA SER A 916 -3.03 20.18 36.02
C SER A 916 -4.34 19.72 35.37
N ASP A 917 -4.26 18.76 34.47
CA ASP A 917 -5.38 18.25 33.69
C ASP A 917 -5.65 16.76 33.97
N GLN A 918 -4.93 16.18 34.96
CA GLN A 918 -4.98 14.76 35.36
C GLN A 918 -4.97 13.77 34.18
N ALA A 919 -4.07 14.01 33.21
CA ALA A 919 -4.03 13.26 31.96
C ALA A 919 -2.63 12.70 31.66
N ASP A 920 -2.58 11.42 31.25
CA ASP A 920 -1.43 10.81 30.60
C ASP A 920 -1.59 10.88 29.08
N VAL A 921 -0.61 11.49 28.41
CA VAL A 921 -0.61 11.73 26.96
C VAL A 921 0.46 10.86 26.31
N PHE A 922 0.04 9.90 25.48
CA PHE A 922 0.91 8.91 24.84
C PHE A 922 1.16 9.28 23.39
N PHE A 923 2.42 9.41 22.99
CA PHE A 923 2.85 9.66 21.62
C PHE A 923 3.54 8.43 21.04
N VAL A 924 2.77 7.62 20.31
CA VAL A 924 3.22 6.35 19.74
C VAL A 924 3.63 6.55 18.27
N THR A 925 4.83 6.08 17.92
CA THR A 925 5.28 5.94 16.53
C THR A 925 5.33 4.46 16.21
N LEU A 926 4.56 4.04 15.21
CA LEU A 926 4.37 2.65 14.83
C LEU A 926 5.65 2.06 14.21
N LEU A 927 6.19 2.71 13.17
CA LEU A 927 7.44 2.33 12.50
C LEU A 927 8.65 3.01 13.15
N LYS A 928 9.51 2.24 13.82
CA LYS A 928 10.63 2.78 14.62
C LYS A 928 11.99 2.85 13.88
N THR A 929 12.14 2.33 12.66
CA THR A 929 13.43 2.29 11.91
C THR A 929 13.26 2.33 10.39
N GLU A 930 14.01 3.19 9.69
CA GLU A 930 13.97 3.28 8.21
C GLU A 930 15.16 2.66 7.47
N THR A 931 16.28 2.37 8.14
CA THR A 931 17.50 1.98 7.41
C THR A 931 17.75 0.48 7.33
N HIS A 932 17.22 -0.32 8.26
CA HIS A 932 17.29 -1.80 8.20
C HIS A 932 16.12 -2.42 8.98
N PHE A 933 15.50 -3.46 8.41
CA PHE A 933 14.53 -4.30 9.11
C PHE A 933 15.19 -4.90 10.35
N SER A 934 14.69 -4.57 11.55
CA SER A 934 15.14 -5.13 12.82
C SER A 934 14.00 -5.94 13.45
N PRO A 935 14.04 -7.30 13.38
CA PRO A 935 12.97 -8.16 13.87
C PRO A 935 12.70 -8.03 15.37
N THR A 936 13.69 -7.57 16.14
CA THR A 936 13.60 -7.42 17.60
C THR A 936 12.84 -6.16 18.04
N THR A 937 12.55 -5.23 17.12
CA THR A 937 11.87 -3.95 17.40
C THR A 937 10.46 -3.83 16.82
N MET A 938 10.08 -4.70 15.87
CA MET A 938 8.67 -4.83 15.45
C MET A 938 7.89 -5.58 16.53
N TYR A 939 6.59 -5.29 16.66
CA TYR A 939 5.64 -5.90 17.62
C TYR A 939 5.45 -5.26 19.01
N ALA A 940 6.04 -4.10 19.32
CA ALA A 940 5.80 -3.48 20.63
C ALA A 940 4.42 -2.80 20.73
N ASP A 941 4.10 -1.92 19.76
CA ASP A 941 2.90 -1.08 19.76
C ASP A 941 2.06 -1.36 18.51
N ARG A 942 0.85 -1.93 18.64
CA ARG A 942 0.01 -2.31 17.49
C ARG A 942 -1.48 -2.33 17.82
N ALA A 943 -2.32 -2.13 16.79
CA ALA A 943 -3.76 -2.32 16.91
C ALA A 943 -4.13 -3.80 16.77
N ILE A 944 -4.84 -4.35 17.76
CA ILE A 944 -5.36 -5.74 17.72
C ILE A 944 -6.70 -5.79 17.00
N SER A 945 -7.54 -4.78 17.23
CA SER A 945 -8.83 -4.58 16.56
C SER A 945 -9.06 -3.07 16.40
N PRO A 946 -10.12 -2.61 15.70
CA PRO A 946 -10.45 -1.19 15.64
C PRO A 946 -10.62 -0.52 17.01
N THR A 947 -10.91 -1.28 18.07
CA THR A 947 -11.15 -0.76 19.43
C THR A 947 -10.13 -1.26 20.46
N LEU A 948 -9.13 -2.07 20.07
CA LEU A 948 -8.12 -2.60 20.99
C LEU A 948 -6.71 -2.28 20.51
N PHE A 949 -5.89 -1.70 21.39
CA PHE A 949 -4.52 -1.29 21.09
C PHE A 949 -3.54 -1.83 22.13
N GLN A 950 -2.51 -2.54 21.68
CA GLN A 950 -1.39 -2.98 22.51
C GLN A 950 -0.33 -1.89 22.54
N TRP A 951 0.12 -1.53 23.73
CA TRP A 951 1.17 -0.54 23.96
C TRP A 951 2.22 -1.05 24.96
N GLU A 952 3.49 -0.78 24.69
CA GLU A 952 4.59 -1.11 25.59
C GLU A 952 5.13 0.13 26.32
N SER A 953 5.25 0.03 27.63
CA SER A 953 5.77 1.11 28.49
C SER A 953 7.29 1.29 28.40
N GLN A 954 7.82 2.35 28.99
CA GLN A 954 9.27 2.55 29.07
C GLN A 954 9.94 1.44 29.89
N ASN A 955 11.19 1.08 29.55
CA ASN A 955 11.93 -0.06 30.13
C ASN A 955 11.99 -0.12 31.68
N ALA A 956 11.80 1.01 32.38
CA ALA A 956 11.82 1.08 33.84
C ALA A 956 10.42 1.00 34.49
N THR A 957 9.34 1.11 33.73
CA THR A 957 7.96 1.13 34.24
C THR A 957 7.54 -0.28 34.59
N ALA A 958 7.27 -0.49 35.89
CA ALA A 958 6.78 -1.75 36.44
C ALA A 958 5.39 -1.63 37.02
N GLU A 959 4.69 -2.75 37.14
CA GLU A 959 3.32 -2.82 37.69
C GLU A 959 3.23 -2.11 39.04
N ARG A 960 4.18 -2.38 39.94
CA ARG A 960 4.23 -1.79 41.29
C ARG A 960 4.73 -0.33 41.32
N SER A 961 5.17 0.22 40.19
CA SER A 961 5.64 1.61 40.14
C SER A 961 4.46 2.60 40.23
N PRO A 962 4.67 3.84 40.73
CA PRO A 962 3.61 4.84 40.77
C PRO A 962 2.97 5.12 39.40
N THR A 963 3.76 5.04 38.34
CA THR A 963 3.29 5.19 36.95
C THR A 963 2.46 3.99 36.49
N GLY A 964 2.93 2.76 36.76
CA GLY A 964 2.18 1.54 36.43
C GLY A 964 0.84 1.46 37.16
N GLN A 965 0.82 1.79 38.45
CA GLN A 965 -0.42 1.85 39.24
C GLN A 965 -1.40 2.91 38.73
N ARG A 966 -0.90 4.06 38.25
CA ARG A 966 -1.76 5.08 37.62
C ARG A 966 -2.39 4.58 36.33
N TYR A 967 -1.66 3.84 35.48
CA TYR A 967 -2.22 3.27 34.25
C TYR A 967 -3.30 2.22 34.53
N ILE A 968 -3.03 1.29 35.45
CA ILE A 968 -3.96 0.20 35.79
C ILE A 968 -5.25 0.76 36.41
N ASN A 969 -5.11 1.65 37.39
CA ASN A 969 -6.24 2.15 38.18
C ASN A 969 -6.74 3.53 37.74
N HIS A 970 -6.47 3.94 36.49
CA HIS A 970 -6.73 5.30 36.01
C HIS A 970 -8.18 5.76 36.25
N ARG A 971 -9.18 4.87 36.05
CA ARG A 971 -10.61 5.15 36.26
C ARG A 971 -10.91 5.47 37.73
N GLU A 972 -10.40 4.66 38.66
CA GLU A 972 -10.62 4.85 40.10
C GLU A 972 -9.91 6.11 40.61
N MET A 973 -8.76 6.43 40.02
CA MET A 973 -7.98 7.63 40.33
C MET A 973 -8.53 8.91 39.67
N GLY A 974 -9.59 8.82 38.87
CA GLY A 974 -10.15 9.97 38.13
C GLY A 974 -9.24 10.53 37.03
N THR A 975 -8.20 9.79 36.65
CA THR A 975 -7.23 10.19 35.62
C THR A 975 -7.63 9.69 34.23
N SER A 976 -7.21 10.39 33.19
CA SER A 976 -7.50 10.05 31.80
C SER A 976 -6.23 9.68 31.02
N VAL A 977 -6.35 8.72 30.09
CA VAL A 977 -5.24 8.29 29.23
C VAL A 977 -5.61 8.58 27.79
N HIS A 978 -4.72 9.24 27.06
CA HIS A 978 -4.96 9.75 25.71
C HIS A 978 -3.90 9.26 24.73
N LEU A 979 -4.35 8.67 23.62
CA LEU A 979 -3.47 8.03 22.65
C LEU A 979 -3.34 8.88 21.38
N PHE A 980 -2.10 9.22 21.03
CA PHE A 980 -1.71 9.88 19.79
C PHE A 980 -0.79 8.95 19.00
N VAL A 981 -1.19 8.59 17.79
CA VAL A 981 -0.49 7.61 16.94
C VAL A 981 0.01 8.27 15.66
N ARG A 982 1.19 7.86 15.20
CA ARG A 982 1.69 8.18 13.86
C ARG A 982 2.41 6.98 13.28
N GLU A 983 2.48 6.94 11.95
CA GLU A 983 3.16 5.87 11.24
C GLU A 983 4.68 5.94 11.41
N SER A 984 5.35 7.00 10.93
CA SER A 984 6.81 7.11 10.97
C SER A 984 7.31 8.41 11.61
N LYS A 985 8.62 8.49 11.89
CA LYS A 985 9.29 9.73 12.34
C LYS A 985 9.84 10.57 11.19
N THR A 986 9.83 10.03 9.99
CA THR A 986 10.59 10.53 8.85
C THR A 986 9.76 11.50 8.04
N ALA A 987 10.36 12.65 7.77
CA ALA A 987 9.71 13.71 7.04
C ALA A 987 9.54 13.29 5.58
N ASP A 988 8.36 13.54 4.99
CA ASP A 988 8.25 13.60 3.54
C ASP A 988 8.96 14.87 3.04
N GLY A 989 10.25 14.72 2.73
CA GLY A 989 11.10 15.82 2.31
C GLY A 989 11.34 16.86 3.42
N THR A 990 11.03 18.13 3.15
CA THR A 990 11.40 19.28 4.01
C THR A 990 10.24 19.85 4.82
N LEU A 991 9.07 19.21 4.84
CA LEU A 991 7.87 19.71 5.53
C LEU A 991 7.88 19.50 7.05
N GLY A 992 8.89 18.78 7.56
CA GLY A 992 9.06 18.51 8.98
C GLY A 992 8.54 17.14 9.40
N THR A 993 8.58 16.87 10.70
CA THR A 993 8.17 15.57 11.26
C THR A 993 6.66 15.35 11.11
N PRO A 994 6.19 14.16 10.69
CA PRO A 994 4.77 13.88 10.55
C PRO A 994 3.96 14.12 11.84
N PRO A 995 2.72 14.62 11.72
CA PRO A 995 1.81 14.86 12.84
C PRO A 995 1.30 13.54 13.43
N TYR A 996 0.74 13.60 14.63
CA TYR A 996 0.06 12.46 15.25
C TYR A 996 -1.45 12.56 15.06
N LEU A 997 -2.08 11.45 14.66
CA LEU A 997 -3.52 11.29 14.75
C LEU A 997 -3.93 11.00 16.19
N TYR A 998 -4.91 11.73 16.68
CA TYR A 998 -5.45 11.51 18.02
C TYR A 998 -6.50 10.39 18.00
N ALA A 999 -6.16 9.23 18.57
CA ALA A 999 -7.02 8.04 18.59
C ALA A 999 -8.14 8.13 19.65
N GLY A 1000 -8.11 9.15 20.51
CA GLY A 1000 -9.09 9.36 21.56
C GLY A 1000 -8.63 8.90 22.96
N PRO A 1001 -9.53 9.00 23.95
CA PRO A 1001 -9.29 8.46 25.28
C PRO A 1001 -9.33 6.93 25.26
N VAL A 1002 -8.51 6.32 26.10
CA VAL A 1002 -8.38 4.86 26.21
C VAL A 1002 -8.59 4.38 27.63
N SER A 1003 -8.97 3.12 27.77
CA SER A 1003 -9.21 2.45 29.04
C SER A 1003 -8.42 1.16 29.18
N TYR A 1004 -7.83 0.96 30.35
CA TYR A 1004 -7.06 -0.23 30.69
C TYR A 1004 -7.93 -1.51 30.63
N VAL A 1005 -7.39 -2.57 30.00
CA VAL A 1005 -8.02 -3.91 29.92
C VAL A 1005 -7.18 -4.95 30.68
N SER A 1006 -5.91 -5.12 30.28
CA SER A 1006 -4.99 -6.10 30.87
C SER A 1006 -3.54 -5.73 30.58
N HIS A 1007 -2.58 -6.41 31.21
CA HIS A 1007 -1.17 -6.28 30.86
C HIS A 1007 -0.38 -7.58 31.04
N THR A 1008 0.81 -7.65 30.44
CA THR A 1008 1.82 -8.70 30.63
C THR A 1008 3.21 -8.07 30.74
N GLY A 1009 4.16 -8.76 31.39
CA GLY A 1009 5.53 -8.26 31.57
C GLY A 1009 5.67 -7.22 32.69
N GLU A 1010 6.88 -7.16 33.28
CA GLU A 1010 7.17 -6.27 34.41
C GLU A 1010 8.05 -5.08 34.03
N ARG A 1011 9.06 -5.25 33.16
CA ARG A 1011 10.02 -4.19 32.78
C ARG A 1011 10.48 -4.40 31.33
N PRO A 1012 9.76 -3.87 30.33
CA PRO A 1012 8.57 -3.02 30.42
C PRO A 1012 7.24 -3.79 30.62
N MET A 1013 6.20 -3.08 31.06
CA MET A 1013 4.80 -3.54 30.98
C MET A 1013 4.27 -3.42 29.54
N ARG A 1014 3.61 -4.46 29.04
CA ARG A 1014 2.82 -4.49 27.80
C ARG A 1014 1.35 -4.43 28.14
N ILE A 1015 0.70 -3.30 27.88
CA ILE A 1015 -0.68 -3.01 28.28
C ILE A 1015 -1.60 -3.10 27.07
N LEU A 1016 -2.76 -3.73 27.26
CA LEU A 1016 -3.86 -3.71 26.32
C LEU A 1016 -4.85 -2.62 26.72
N TRP A 1017 -5.08 -1.69 25.79
CA TRP A 1017 -5.99 -0.56 25.93
C TRP A 1017 -7.23 -0.74 25.05
N GLU A 1018 -8.39 -0.42 25.58
CA GLU A 1018 -9.65 -0.28 24.84
C GLU A 1018 -9.87 1.19 24.46
N LEU A 1019 -10.04 1.47 23.17
CA LEU A 1019 -10.34 2.81 22.67
C LEU A 1019 -11.83 3.10 22.81
N ALA A 1020 -12.16 4.31 23.29
CA ALA A 1020 -13.55 4.78 23.34
C ALA A 1020 -14.16 4.98 21.94
N HIS A 1021 -13.32 5.22 20.93
CA HIS A 1021 -13.72 5.39 19.54
C HIS A 1021 -12.94 4.40 18.68
N ALA A 1022 -13.63 3.75 17.74
CA ALA A 1022 -12.96 2.85 16.82
C ALA A 1022 -12.00 3.63 15.92
N LEU A 1023 -10.78 3.12 15.78
CA LEU A 1023 -9.79 3.65 14.86
C LEU A 1023 -10.36 3.72 13.43
N PRO A 1024 -10.04 4.79 12.68
CA PRO A 1024 -10.32 4.85 11.25
C PRO A 1024 -9.71 3.66 10.51
N ALA A 1025 -10.33 3.22 9.43
CA ALA A 1025 -9.91 2.01 8.73
C ALA A 1025 -8.47 2.11 8.17
N ASP A 1026 -8.08 3.26 7.64
CA ASP A 1026 -6.73 3.57 7.14
C ASP A 1026 -5.68 3.50 8.26
N VAL A 1027 -5.98 4.10 9.41
CA VAL A 1027 -5.12 4.08 10.60
C VAL A 1027 -5.03 2.68 11.20
N PHE A 1028 -6.16 1.98 11.29
CA PHE A 1028 -6.21 0.61 11.80
C PHE A 1028 -5.39 -0.33 10.93
N HIS A 1029 -5.50 -0.22 9.60
CA HIS A 1029 -4.72 -1.04 8.68
C HIS A 1029 -3.22 -0.84 8.89
N THR A 1030 -2.79 0.42 8.97
CA THR A 1030 -1.40 0.79 9.26
C THR A 1030 -0.93 0.29 10.62
N ALA A 1031 -1.73 0.50 11.67
CA ALA A 1031 -1.40 0.13 13.04
C ALA A 1031 -1.48 -1.38 13.32
N LYS A 1032 -2.20 -2.15 12.50
CA LYS A 1032 -2.29 -3.62 12.61
C LYS A 1032 -1.00 -4.30 12.12
N VAL A 1033 -0.37 -3.71 11.11
CA VAL A 1033 0.75 -4.28 10.36
C VAL A 1033 2.12 -3.87 10.94
N ALA A 1034 2.14 -2.79 11.74
CA ALA A 1034 3.37 -2.20 12.29
C ALA A 1034 4.01 -2.94 13.49
#